data_AF-A0AAD9R3S4-F1
#
_entry.id   AF-A0AAD9R3S4-F1
#
_cell.length_a   1.000
_cell.length_b   1.000
_cell.length_c   1.000
_cell.angle_alpha   90.00
_cell.angle_beta   90.00
_cell.angle_gamma   90.00
#
_symmetry.space_group_name_H-M   'P 1'
#
loop_
_entity.id
_entity.type
_entity.pdbx_description
1 polymer ?
#
loop_
_entity_poly.entity_id
_entity_poly.type
_entity_poly.pdbx_seq_one_letter_code
_entity_poly.pdbx_strand_id
1 'polypeptide(L)'
;MAFWSRKWNCLVLLYCVVSTISVSSAIRIDDILYGRVKHIPLKRTQPGKFGFLRGADLDKFGNELAELHNDRAKRSVEDTVRQTNGSLITEFELKGDNHSVAFLHWAGKKSTTKICFIKLVDILNLSPNRGLTLKMVIYIYTCGKINNTESDHILCEDAFFWRSNDSGSTFQREEKKFGKPTINNVDFCDSNSEKVIVSVLSSKVIYTSVDGGESFQKIFLTFVPHVISCNPVSDRMIIGHDTTAQEVHYSVDGGMRWKLLAKNVVNHYWGYGSQSEVFLEVKTENIYSSVLKHALLKDSNEAIVKLFDKSLGTFMERSFEIVGRYMFVQWCSAMLLLIRARINDCHRRINYANDKLLLCLSKLKELIPTSLLDTLTTIADKRANKTTEQHHAIVQSKLTQLQHAAHKKDRQKLDENETQVLSYGLKHSVTPKRIPTDDIVSSVESVLARQRELPESIKDDIRSRIASTLQSASLTDCNLTKDELHALRRLRNDKDIVILPADKGRVTVVMDKKDYTDKMDSLVNDKQTYEPLKRDPTPALQRRLNGKLLDLKKTEIIDIQLYYRLRCRVPQSAKLYGLPKLHKPNIPMRPIVSFCGSPTYQLSKHLTNILKLLTDKSRHKLQSTDNFIDAIKKIQIPDDHKLVSFDVKSLFTSIPLQLALDYDLMDLLHLCLTSTYFQYNGKHYKQLHGTAMGSPVSVVVAEIVMQNIEEQALATYSETLPLWLRYVDDTITAVHESKIDEFHEHLNEQNTNIQFTKEIEENGKIPFLDCLVTRENNTLRTTVYRKPTHTDRLLDQTSYNPTSHKATTVRTLTRRAQIVCDSDDSLIDEIKHLNTVFIKNNYNTDFIERNTYNRPNDSSNNSYTTTATIPYVRGTSETIARILRPYNIRVAHKPIFTLRRLLTRVKGKDKPEDRPGAVYKIHCSDCQATYIGETGRNLTTRLTEHKRATKKGDLNNNIAEHHLKTNHTIDWDSATCLTYSTDYYQRITLESWFTNLEQTALNRCQPLPAPYKRLLNRKQ
;
A
#
# COMPACT_ATOMS: atom_id res chain seq x y z
N MET A 1 -47.65 1.45 -17.17
CA MET A 1 -47.05 0.66 -16.07
C MET A 1 -45.94 -0.31 -16.51
N ALA A 2 -45.83 -0.69 -17.81
CA ALA A 2 -44.60 -1.30 -18.37
C ALA A 2 -43.32 -0.45 -18.13
N PHE A 3 -43.54 0.84 -17.89
CA PHE A 3 -42.62 1.85 -17.39
C PHE A 3 -41.83 1.53 -16.11
N TRP A 4 -42.37 0.68 -15.23
CA TRP A 4 -41.74 0.39 -13.93
C TRP A 4 -40.98 -0.95 -13.90
N SER A 5 -41.19 -1.87 -14.85
CA SER A 5 -40.49 -3.17 -14.86
C SER A 5 -39.07 -3.08 -15.42
N ARG A 6 -38.84 -2.29 -16.48
CA ARG A 6 -37.48 -2.03 -17.01
C ARG A 6 -36.63 -1.13 -16.11
N LYS A 7 -37.27 -0.22 -15.36
CA LYS A 7 -36.60 0.64 -14.36
C LYS A 7 -36.13 -0.12 -13.13
N TRP A 8 -36.74 -1.26 -12.79
CA TRP A 8 -36.36 -2.05 -11.63
C TRP A 8 -35.29 -3.11 -11.93
N ASN A 9 -35.23 -3.71 -13.12
CA ASN A 9 -34.14 -4.64 -13.45
C ASN A 9 -32.77 -3.96 -13.48
N CYS A 10 -32.68 -2.70 -13.90
CA CYS A 10 -31.44 -1.92 -13.80
C CYS A 10 -31.14 -1.48 -12.35
N LEU A 11 -32.16 -1.25 -11.51
CA LEU A 11 -31.95 -0.89 -10.11
C LEU A 11 -31.54 -2.09 -9.26
N VAL A 12 -32.03 -3.30 -9.57
CA VAL A 12 -31.63 -4.55 -8.92
C VAL A 12 -30.19 -4.92 -9.29
N LEU A 13 -29.79 -4.73 -10.55
CA LEU A 13 -28.39 -4.86 -10.97
C LEU A 13 -27.47 -3.80 -10.33
N LEU A 14 -27.91 -2.56 -10.17
CA LEU A 14 -27.10 -1.51 -9.54
C LEU A 14 -27.03 -1.62 -8.00
N TYR A 15 -28.05 -2.21 -7.35
CA TYR A 15 -28.06 -2.38 -5.88
C TYR A 15 -27.42 -3.69 -5.41
N CYS A 16 -27.36 -4.73 -6.28
CA CYS A 16 -26.54 -5.91 -6.02
C CYS A 16 -25.04 -5.59 -6.06
N VAL A 17 -24.62 -4.62 -6.88
CA VAL A 17 -23.21 -4.17 -6.95
C VAL A 17 -22.78 -3.34 -5.71
N VAL A 18 -23.71 -2.83 -4.90
CA VAL A 18 -23.41 -2.04 -3.69
C VAL A 18 -23.53 -2.86 -2.39
N SER A 19 -23.93 -4.14 -2.45
CA SER A 19 -24.16 -4.97 -1.26
C SER A 19 -23.10 -6.03 -0.94
N THR A 20 -21.97 -6.07 -1.66
CA THR A 20 -20.81 -6.92 -1.31
C THR A 20 -19.70 -6.15 -0.60
N ILE A 21 -20.04 -5.32 0.39
CA ILE A 21 -19.10 -4.94 1.45
C ILE A 21 -19.63 -5.57 2.75
N SER A 22 -19.45 -6.89 2.85
CA SER A 22 -19.60 -7.62 4.09
C SER A 22 -18.23 -7.69 4.76
N VAL A 23 -18.13 -7.11 5.96
CA VAL A 23 -17.08 -7.44 6.93
C VAL A 23 -17.36 -8.89 7.36
N SER A 24 -16.75 -9.85 6.66
CA SER A 24 -16.70 -11.24 7.11
C SER A 24 -15.62 -11.36 8.18
N SER A 25 -15.99 -11.78 9.38
CA SER A 25 -15.03 -12.26 10.38
C SER A 25 -14.54 -13.64 9.95
N ALA A 26 -13.33 -13.70 9.39
CA ALA A 26 -12.67 -14.95 9.01
C ALA A 26 -11.41 -15.18 9.87
N ILE A 27 -11.24 -16.41 10.37
CA ILE A 27 -10.01 -16.91 11.02
C ILE A 27 -9.33 -17.85 10.03
N ARG A 28 -8.09 -17.54 9.60
CA ARG A 28 -7.24 -18.31 8.65
C ARG A 28 -6.65 -19.57 9.31
N ILE A 29 -6.29 -20.65 8.58
CA ILE A 29 -5.03 -20.80 7.83
C ILE A 29 -5.03 -22.07 6.92
N ASP A 30 -4.47 -21.90 5.71
CA ASP A 30 -3.78 -22.76 4.71
C ASP A 30 -4.46 -23.77 3.73
N ASP A 31 -4.19 -23.43 2.45
CA ASP A 31 -3.87 -24.15 1.21
C ASP A 31 -4.74 -25.28 0.60
N ILE A 32 -5.30 -24.94 -0.58
CA ILE A 32 -5.17 -25.61 -1.89
C ILE A 32 -5.09 -27.15 -1.83
N LEU A 33 -6.22 -27.83 -2.09
CA LEU A 33 -6.41 -29.16 -2.72
C LEU A 33 -7.82 -29.66 -2.33
N TYR A 34 -8.30 -30.77 -2.91
CA TYR A 34 -9.53 -31.50 -2.52
C TYR A 34 -10.84 -31.17 -3.26
N GLY A 35 -10.84 -31.36 -4.59
CA GLY A 35 -11.92 -32.00 -5.38
C GLY A 35 -13.38 -31.61 -5.09
N ARG A 36 -13.83 -30.44 -5.54
CA ARG A 36 -15.21 -29.95 -5.34
C ARG A 36 -16.07 -29.82 -6.60
N VAL A 37 -15.73 -30.49 -7.70
CA VAL A 37 -16.64 -30.62 -8.83
C VAL A 37 -17.30 -31.99 -8.75
N LYS A 38 -18.45 -32.08 -8.07
CA LYS A 38 -19.25 -33.33 -8.05
C LYS A 38 -19.92 -33.61 -9.40
N HIS A 39 -20.21 -32.59 -10.20
CA HIS A 39 -20.87 -32.73 -11.49
C HIS A 39 -20.24 -31.81 -12.54
N ILE A 40 -19.91 -32.35 -13.71
CA ILE A 40 -19.46 -31.55 -14.84
C ILE A 40 -20.66 -31.24 -15.72
N PRO A 41 -21.03 -29.95 -15.92
CA PRO A 41 -22.15 -29.60 -16.78
C PRO A 41 -21.79 -29.79 -18.26
N LEU A 42 -22.76 -30.27 -19.02
CA LEU A 42 -22.66 -30.55 -20.45
C LEU A 42 -23.75 -29.77 -21.19
N LYS A 43 -23.39 -29.21 -22.34
CA LYS A 43 -24.35 -28.51 -23.20
C LYS A 43 -24.73 -29.40 -24.37
N ARG A 44 -26.02 -29.40 -24.70
CA ARG A 44 -26.53 -30.02 -25.91
C ARG A 44 -26.03 -29.25 -27.13
N THR A 45 -25.31 -29.93 -28.02
CA THR A 45 -24.82 -29.33 -29.28
C THR A 45 -25.79 -29.60 -30.44
N GLN A 46 -26.47 -30.75 -30.44
CA GLN A 46 -27.53 -31.14 -31.38
C GLN A 46 -28.58 -32.04 -30.68
N PRO A 47 -29.75 -32.32 -31.29
CA PRO A 47 -30.66 -33.31 -30.75
C PRO A 47 -29.99 -34.67 -30.48
N GLY A 48 -30.05 -35.14 -29.22
CA GLY A 48 -29.36 -36.36 -28.79
C GLY A 48 -27.84 -36.27 -28.63
N LYS A 49 -27.17 -35.15 -28.96
CA LYS A 49 -25.71 -35.00 -28.81
C LYS A 49 -25.33 -33.99 -27.75
N PHE A 50 -24.40 -34.38 -26.88
CA PHE A 50 -23.87 -33.58 -25.80
C PHE A 50 -22.35 -33.48 -25.93
N GLY A 51 -21.81 -32.30 -25.60
CA GLY A 51 -20.38 -32.04 -25.71
C GLY A 51 -19.86 -31.17 -24.58
N PHE A 52 -18.55 -31.25 -24.35
CA PHE A 52 -17.84 -30.34 -23.45
C PHE A 52 -17.77 -28.92 -24.06
N LEU A 53 -17.98 -27.92 -23.21
CA LEU A 53 -17.98 -26.50 -23.60
C LEU A 53 -16.54 -25.94 -23.74
N ARG A 54 -16.33 -24.98 -24.65
CA ARG A 54 -15.09 -24.17 -24.71
C ARG A 54 -15.09 -23.09 -23.62
N GLY A 55 -13.91 -22.63 -23.20
CA GLY A 55 -13.76 -21.69 -22.08
C GLY A 55 -14.66 -20.45 -22.14
N ALA A 56 -14.77 -19.78 -23.30
CA ALA A 56 -15.63 -18.60 -23.45
C ALA A 56 -17.15 -18.93 -23.42
N ASP A 57 -17.54 -20.13 -23.84
CA ASP A 57 -18.93 -20.59 -23.82
C ASP A 57 -19.34 -21.13 -22.43
N LEU A 58 -18.39 -21.60 -21.62
CA LEU A 58 -18.58 -21.91 -20.20
C LEU A 58 -18.87 -20.67 -19.38
N ASP A 59 -18.14 -19.57 -19.58
CA ASP A 59 -18.42 -18.31 -18.87
C ASP A 59 -19.82 -17.78 -19.22
N LYS A 60 -20.21 -17.88 -20.49
CA LYS A 60 -21.56 -17.52 -20.94
C LYS A 60 -22.63 -18.42 -20.31
N PHE A 61 -22.40 -19.73 -20.28
CA PHE A 61 -23.31 -20.70 -19.66
C PHE A 61 -23.39 -20.53 -18.13
N GLY A 62 -22.28 -20.22 -17.46
CA GLY A 62 -22.23 -19.88 -16.05
C GLY A 62 -23.01 -18.59 -15.73
N ASN A 63 -23.01 -17.62 -16.65
CA ASN A 63 -23.83 -16.42 -16.54
C ASN A 63 -25.33 -16.69 -16.80
N GLU A 64 -25.67 -17.55 -17.76
CA GLU A 64 -27.05 -18.02 -17.99
C GLU A 64 -27.60 -18.77 -16.76
N LEU A 65 -26.77 -19.58 -16.08
CA LEU A 65 -27.12 -20.22 -14.80
C LEU A 65 -27.25 -19.22 -13.63
N ALA A 66 -26.51 -18.10 -13.68
CA ALA A 66 -26.62 -17.01 -12.71
C ALA A 66 -27.95 -16.25 -12.86
N GLU A 67 -28.43 -16.08 -14.09
CA GLU A 67 -29.76 -15.51 -14.36
C GLU A 67 -30.88 -16.41 -13.81
N LEU A 68 -30.64 -17.72 -13.73
CA LEU A 68 -31.49 -18.71 -13.06
C LEU A 68 -31.26 -18.81 -11.53
N HIS A 69 -30.44 -17.91 -10.94
CA HIS A 69 -30.16 -17.86 -9.49
C HIS A 69 -29.47 -19.12 -8.93
N ASN A 70 -28.61 -19.79 -9.70
CA ASN A 70 -27.85 -20.97 -9.24
C ASN A 70 -26.34 -20.68 -9.13
N ASP A 71 -25.96 -19.88 -8.12
CA ASP A 71 -24.59 -19.41 -7.87
C ASP A 71 -23.57 -20.53 -7.62
N ARG A 72 -24.05 -21.72 -7.21
CA ARG A 72 -23.18 -22.87 -6.97
C ARG A 72 -22.86 -23.63 -8.27
N ALA A 73 -23.85 -23.83 -9.15
CA ALA A 73 -23.62 -24.38 -10.48
C ALA A 73 -22.67 -23.47 -11.28
N LYS A 74 -22.82 -22.15 -11.13
CA LYS A 74 -21.87 -21.16 -11.66
C LYS A 74 -20.47 -21.33 -11.09
N ARG A 75 -20.30 -21.45 -9.77
CA ARG A 75 -18.97 -21.68 -9.16
C ARG A 75 -18.32 -22.98 -9.64
N SER A 76 -19.09 -24.05 -9.79
CA SER A 76 -18.61 -25.32 -10.35
C SER A 76 -18.15 -25.17 -11.80
N VAL A 77 -18.85 -24.34 -12.60
CA VAL A 77 -18.46 -23.96 -13.97
C VAL A 77 -17.18 -23.13 -13.96
N GLU A 78 -17.08 -22.10 -13.13
CA GLU A 78 -15.91 -21.21 -13.02
C GLU A 78 -14.64 -21.94 -12.56
N ASP A 79 -14.77 -22.87 -11.59
CA ASP A 79 -13.65 -23.70 -11.13
C ASP A 79 -13.18 -24.68 -12.21
N THR A 80 -14.12 -25.19 -13.02
CA THR A 80 -13.82 -26.04 -14.18
C THR A 80 -13.09 -25.23 -15.27
N VAL A 81 -13.48 -23.98 -15.53
CA VAL A 81 -12.80 -23.07 -16.47
C VAL A 81 -11.35 -22.79 -16.02
N ARG A 82 -11.13 -22.55 -14.72
CA ARG A 82 -9.78 -22.30 -14.17
C ARG A 82 -8.85 -23.50 -14.29
N GLN A 83 -9.39 -24.72 -14.23
CA GLN A 83 -8.60 -25.95 -14.28
C GLN A 83 -8.33 -26.45 -15.71
N THR A 84 -9.19 -26.12 -16.67
CA THR A 84 -9.15 -26.63 -18.05
C THR A 84 -8.33 -25.76 -19.03
N ASN A 85 -7.96 -24.53 -18.64
CA ASN A 85 -7.35 -23.54 -19.55
C ASN A 85 -8.11 -23.39 -20.90
N GLY A 86 -9.42 -23.67 -20.89
CA GLY A 86 -10.32 -23.48 -22.03
C GLY A 86 -10.16 -24.44 -23.21
N SER A 87 -9.38 -25.53 -23.11
CA SER A 87 -9.05 -26.39 -24.26
C SER A 87 -9.44 -27.86 -24.07
N LEU A 88 -10.72 -28.19 -24.30
CA LEU A 88 -11.12 -29.53 -24.74
C LEU A 88 -12.52 -29.51 -25.40
N ILE A 89 -12.69 -30.24 -26.51
CA ILE A 89 -14.01 -30.63 -27.05
C ILE A 89 -13.97 -32.13 -27.30
N THR A 90 -14.98 -32.84 -26.80
CA THR A 90 -15.34 -34.18 -27.28
C THR A 90 -16.86 -34.30 -27.22
N GLU A 91 -17.48 -34.85 -28.27
CA GLU A 91 -18.94 -35.00 -28.38
C GLU A 91 -19.32 -36.49 -28.29
N PHE A 92 -20.46 -36.77 -27.66
CA PHE A 92 -21.04 -38.11 -27.63
C PHE A 92 -22.57 -38.03 -27.75
N GLU A 93 -23.20 -39.14 -28.15
CA GLU A 93 -24.61 -39.21 -28.48
C GLU A 93 -25.40 -40.04 -27.46
N LEU A 94 -26.38 -39.43 -26.81
CA LEU A 94 -27.41 -40.06 -25.98
C LEU A 94 -28.68 -40.24 -26.82
N LYS A 95 -28.80 -41.42 -27.46
CA LYS A 95 -29.89 -41.73 -28.39
C LYS A 95 -31.26 -41.62 -27.70
N GLY A 96 -32.10 -40.69 -28.17
CA GLY A 96 -33.46 -40.49 -27.67
C GLY A 96 -33.61 -39.45 -26.55
N ASP A 97 -32.54 -38.74 -26.17
CA ASP A 97 -32.59 -37.66 -25.18
C ASP A 97 -32.86 -36.28 -25.83
N ASN A 98 -33.85 -35.55 -25.30
CA ASN A 98 -34.25 -34.23 -25.77
C ASN A 98 -34.07 -33.11 -24.74
N HIS A 99 -33.41 -33.37 -23.61
CA HIS A 99 -33.18 -32.39 -22.55
C HIS A 99 -32.09 -31.37 -22.89
N SER A 100 -32.18 -30.17 -22.33
CA SER A 100 -31.27 -29.05 -22.64
C SER A 100 -29.98 -29.05 -21.82
N VAL A 101 -29.99 -29.69 -20.65
CA VAL A 101 -28.88 -29.71 -19.68
C VAL A 101 -28.54 -31.14 -19.30
N ALA A 102 -27.26 -31.45 -19.21
CA ALA A 102 -26.77 -32.73 -18.71
C ALA A 102 -25.61 -32.56 -17.72
N PHE A 103 -25.48 -33.50 -16.80
CA PHE A 103 -24.47 -33.51 -15.74
C PHE A 103 -23.73 -34.85 -15.75
N LEU A 104 -22.40 -34.80 -15.79
CA LEU A 104 -21.52 -35.97 -15.83
C LEU A 104 -20.89 -36.23 -14.45
N HIS A 105 -20.84 -37.50 -14.03
CA HIS A 105 -20.17 -37.96 -12.82
C HIS A 105 -19.34 -39.23 -13.05
N TRP A 106 -18.21 -39.36 -12.33
CA TRP A 106 -17.28 -40.50 -12.43
C TRP A 106 -17.27 -41.31 -11.12
N ALA A 107 -17.42 -42.63 -11.17
CA ALA A 107 -17.24 -43.50 -10.00
C ALA A 107 -15.81 -44.08 -9.91
N GLY A 108 -15.06 -43.78 -8.84
CA GLY A 108 -13.84 -44.52 -8.49
C GLY A 108 -12.88 -43.85 -7.49
N LYS A 109 -12.25 -44.65 -6.61
CA LYS A 109 -11.44 -44.23 -5.45
C LYS A 109 -9.95 -43.93 -5.71
N LYS A 110 -9.49 -43.83 -6.96
CA LYS A 110 -8.08 -43.52 -7.31
C LYS A 110 -7.93 -42.43 -8.38
N SER A 111 -8.62 -41.31 -8.20
CA SER A 111 -8.24 -40.04 -8.85
C SER A 111 -7.42 -39.17 -7.87
N THR A 112 -6.31 -39.72 -7.37
CA THR A 112 -5.18 -38.89 -6.87
C THR A 112 -4.20 -38.57 -8.00
N THR A 113 -4.55 -38.91 -9.24
CA THR A 113 -3.92 -38.30 -10.40
C THR A 113 -4.36 -36.85 -10.41
N LYS A 114 -3.39 -35.95 -10.21
CA LYS A 114 -3.43 -34.54 -10.65
C LYS A 114 -4.38 -34.42 -11.83
N ILE A 115 -5.26 -33.42 -11.83
CA ILE A 115 -6.06 -33.01 -12.99
C ILE A 115 -5.14 -33.03 -14.21
N CYS A 116 -5.20 -34.13 -14.95
CA CYS A 116 -4.43 -34.41 -16.13
C CYS A 116 -5.47 -34.31 -17.24
N PHE A 117 -5.61 -33.09 -17.77
CA PHE A 117 -6.15 -32.89 -19.10
C PHE A 117 -5.17 -33.53 -20.08
N ILE A 118 -5.24 -34.85 -20.22
CA ILE A 118 -4.63 -35.56 -21.33
C ILE A 118 -5.79 -35.97 -22.23
N LYS A 119 -5.79 -35.40 -23.43
CA LYS A 119 -6.56 -35.75 -24.63
C LYS A 119 -7.36 -37.05 -24.49
N LEU A 120 -8.68 -36.96 -24.68
CA LEU A 120 -9.54 -38.11 -24.96
C LEU A 120 -9.09 -38.93 -26.20
N VAL A 121 -8.13 -38.40 -26.98
CA VAL A 121 -7.50 -39.04 -28.14
C VAL A 121 -6.40 -40.05 -27.75
N ASP A 122 -5.78 -39.95 -26.58
CA ASP A 122 -4.65 -40.83 -26.22
C ASP A 122 -5.08 -42.07 -25.40
N ILE A 123 -6.23 -42.04 -24.72
CA ILE A 123 -6.80 -43.23 -24.06
C ILE A 123 -7.45 -44.18 -25.09
N LEU A 124 -7.97 -43.64 -26.20
CA LEU A 124 -8.47 -44.42 -27.33
C LEU A 124 -7.36 -45.03 -28.20
N ASN A 125 -6.11 -44.56 -28.09
CA ASN A 125 -4.96 -45.01 -28.89
C ASN A 125 -3.97 -45.91 -28.14
N LEU A 126 -4.31 -46.38 -26.94
CA LEU A 126 -3.56 -47.47 -26.33
C LEU A 126 -3.84 -48.76 -27.11
N SER A 127 -2.85 -49.16 -27.92
CA SER A 127 -2.79 -50.48 -28.54
C SER A 127 -3.12 -51.60 -27.54
N PRO A 128 -3.69 -52.73 -27.98
CA PRO A 128 -4.27 -53.77 -27.11
C PRO A 128 -3.28 -54.55 -26.20
N ASN A 129 -2.00 -54.17 -26.14
CA ASN A 129 -0.92 -55.03 -25.67
C ASN A 129 -0.39 -54.75 -24.25
N ARG A 130 -1.16 -54.10 -23.38
CA ARG A 130 -0.90 -54.14 -21.93
C ARG A 130 -2.20 -54.34 -21.17
N GLY A 131 -2.41 -55.56 -20.67
CA GLY A 131 -3.61 -56.02 -19.98
C GLY A 131 -3.88 -55.34 -18.63
N LEU A 132 -4.28 -54.07 -18.65
CA LEU A 132 -4.86 -53.34 -17.53
C LEU A 132 -6.12 -52.61 -18.03
N THR A 133 -7.21 -53.35 -18.25
CA THR A 133 -8.55 -52.80 -18.48
C THR A 133 -9.11 -52.28 -17.15
N LEU A 134 -8.80 -51.03 -16.81
CA LEU A 134 -9.53 -50.30 -15.77
C LEU A 134 -10.92 -49.97 -16.30
N LYS A 135 -11.94 -50.73 -15.89
CA LYS A 135 -13.36 -50.39 -16.13
C LYS A 135 -13.69 -49.12 -15.33
N MET A 136 -13.84 -47.97 -15.98
CA MET A 136 -14.40 -46.77 -15.36
C MET A 136 -15.90 -46.71 -15.59
N VAL A 137 -16.68 -46.56 -14.52
CA VAL A 137 -18.13 -46.36 -14.59
C VAL A 137 -18.43 -44.85 -14.61
N ILE A 138 -19.21 -44.42 -15.59
CA ILE A 138 -19.59 -43.01 -15.78
C ILE A 138 -21.10 -42.88 -15.76
N TYR A 139 -21.60 -41.85 -15.08
CA TYR A 139 -23.02 -41.52 -15.05
C TYR A 139 -23.29 -40.21 -15.76
N ILE A 140 -24.38 -40.17 -16.52
CA ILE A 140 -24.93 -38.92 -17.04
C ILE A 140 -26.36 -38.77 -16.56
N TYR A 141 -26.65 -37.57 -16.05
CA TYR A 141 -27.97 -37.18 -15.64
C TYR A 141 -28.43 -36.01 -16.49
N THR A 142 -29.49 -36.19 -17.28
CA THR A 142 -30.05 -35.13 -18.13
C THR A 142 -31.31 -34.56 -17.50
N CYS A 143 -31.51 -33.25 -17.63
CA CYS A 143 -32.57 -32.52 -16.91
C CYS A 143 -33.34 -31.61 -17.86
N GLY A 144 -34.67 -31.77 -17.92
CA GLY A 144 -35.55 -30.96 -18.75
C GLY A 144 -35.93 -29.61 -18.16
N LYS A 145 -36.03 -29.53 -16.83
CA LYS A 145 -36.39 -28.30 -16.10
C LYS A 145 -35.76 -28.32 -14.72
N ILE A 146 -34.89 -27.35 -14.45
CA ILE A 146 -34.20 -27.16 -13.17
C ILE A 146 -35.09 -26.30 -12.28
N ASN A 147 -35.37 -26.76 -11.06
CA ASN A 147 -36.17 -25.98 -10.11
C ASN A 147 -35.31 -24.92 -9.39
N ASN A 148 -35.84 -23.71 -9.17
CA ASN A 148 -35.16 -22.61 -8.47
C ASN A 148 -35.10 -22.86 -6.96
N THR A 149 -34.32 -23.84 -6.54
CA THR A 149 -34.01 -24.07 -5.13
C THR A 149 -32.52 -23.84 -4.89
N GLU A 150 -32.19 -22.97 -3.93
CA GLU A 150 -30.82 -22.67 -3.46
C GLU A 150 -30.17 -23.85 -2.71
N SER A 151 -30.58 -25.09 -2.99
CA SER A 151 -30.00 -26.30 -2.39
C SER A 151 -28.75 -26.72 -3.15
N ASP A 152 -27.85 -27.37 -2.44
CA ASP A 152 -26.61 -27.95 -2.96
C ASP A 152 -26.80 -29.06 -4.01
N HIS A 153 -28.06 -29.41 -4.32
CA HIS A 153 -28.47 -30.56 -5.13
C HIS A 153 -29.30 -30.14 -6.35
N ILE A 154 -29.17 -30.91 -7.43
CA ILE A 154 -29.86 -30.64 -8.69
C ILE A 154 -31.27 -31.25 -8.60
N LEU A 155 -32.30 -30.40 -8.48
CA LEU A 155 -33.70 -30.83 -8.55
C LEU A 155 -34.21 -30.72 -10.00
N CYS A 156 -34.70 -31.84 -10.54
CA CYS A 156 -35.27 -31.90 -11.89
C CYS A 156 -36.71 -32.40 -11.88
N GLU A 157 -37.57 -31.76 -12.66
CA GLU A 157 -38.98 -32.17 -12.85
C GLU A 157 -39.16 -33.26 -13.92
N ASP A 158 -38.16 -33.44 -14.80
CA ASP A 158 -38.04 -34.55 -15.75
C ASP A 158 -36.55 -34.82 -16.00
N ALA A 159 -36.13 -36.07 -15.83
CA ALA A 159 -34.72 -36.41 -15.92
C ALA A 159 -34.45 -37.86 -16.27
N PHE A 160 -33.42 -38.08 -17.08
CA PHE A 160 -32.95 -39.42 -17.46
C PHE A 160 -31.60 -39.73 -16.82
N PHE A 161 -31.48 -40.98 -16.34
CA PHE A 161 -30.26 -41.50 -15.76
C PHE A 161 -29.60 -42.50 -16.70
N TRP A 162 -28.36 -42.20 -17.05
CA TRP A 162 -27.55 -42.94 -18.00
C TRP A 162 -26.30 -43.47 -17.29
N ARG A 163 -25.90 -44.69 -17.63
CA ARG A 163 -24.71 -45.36 -17.11
C ARG A 163 -23.86 -45.90 -18.25
N SER A 164 -22.55 -45.71 -18.16
CA SER A 164 -21.54 -46.31 -19.04
C SER A 164 -20.63 -47.20 -18.21
N ASN A 165 -20.26 -48.36 -18.76
CA ASN A 165 -19.34 -49.32 -18.17
C ASN A 165 -18.07 -49.54 -19.04
N ASP A 166 -17.91 -48.73 -20.08
CA ASP A 166 -16.84 -48.79 -21.10
C ASP A 166 -16.08 -47.45 -21.19
N SER A 167 -15.93 -46.78 -20.04
CA SER A 167 -15.21 -45.51 -19.91
C SER A 167 -15.80 -44.38 -20.79
N GLY A 168 -17.12 -44.38 -21.00
CA GLY A 168 -17.85 -43.31 -21.69
C GLY A 168 -18.01 -43.50 -23.20
N SER A 169 -17.65 -44.67 -23.73
CA SER A 169 -17.78 -44.97 -25.15
C SER A 169 -19.24 -45.23 -25.55
N THR A 170 -20.02 -45.85 -24.66
CA THR A 170 -21.47 -46.04 -24.82
C THR A 170 -22.21 -45.81 -23.51
N PHE A 171 -23.42 -45.28 -23.61
CA PHE A 171 -24.30 -45.04 -22.46
C PHE A 171 -25.60 -45.83 -22.59
N GLN A 172 -25.99 -46.50 -21.52
CA GLN A 172 -27.26 -47.21 -21.40
C GLN A 172 -28.20 -46.45 -20.46
N ARG A 173 -29.48 -46.41 -20.83
CA ARG A 173 -30.52 -45.73 -20.07
C ARG A 173 -31.13 -46.66 -19.03
N GLU A 174 -31.09 -46.26 -17.76
CA GLU A 174 -31.40 -47.13 -16.62
C GLU A 174 -32.84 -46.96 -16.08
N GLU A 175 -33.71 -46.26 -16.80
CA GLU A 175 -35.10 -45.93 -16.40
C GLU A 175 -35.93 -47.13 -15.92
N LYS A 176 -35.75 -48.31 -16.54
CA LYS A 176 -36.52 -49.51 -16.22
C LYS A 176 -36.29 -50.00 -14.78
N LYS A 177 -35.14 -49.67 -14.17
CA LYS A 177 -34.80 -50.07 -12.80
C LYS A 177 -35.61 -49.31 -11.74
N PHE A 178 -36.18 -48.15 -12.08
CA PHE A 178 -36.86 -47.26 -11.12
C PHE A 178 -38.39 -47.18 -11.31
N GLY A 179 -38.95 -47.92 -12.27
CA GLY A 179 -40.41 -48.10 -12.44
C GLY A 179 -41.22 -46.88 -12.86
N LYS A 180 -40.57 -45.82 -13.39
CA LYS A 180 -41.11 -44.44 -13.63
C LYS A 180 -41.77 -43.83 -12.39
N PRO A 181 -41.07 -42.94 -11.67
CA PRO A 181 -41.35 -41.49 -11.82
C PRO A 181 -40.04 -40.66 -11.83
N THR A 182 -40.14 -39.42 -12.29
CA THR A 182 -39.07 -38.41 -12.32
C THR A 182 -38.05 -38.54 -11.19
N ILE A 183 -36.77 -38.75 -11.55
CA ILE A 183 -35.67 -38.69 -10.58
C ILE A 183 -35.57 -37.25 -10.06
N ASN A 184 -35.60 -37.11 -8.74
CA ASN A 184 -35.51 -35.81 -8.08
C ASN A 184 -34.07 -35.43 -7.75
N ASN A 185 -33.28 -36.39 -7.26
CA ASN A 185 -31.90 -36.17 -6.84
C ASN A 185 -31.10 -37.49 -6.97
N VAL A 186 -29.83 -37.39 -7.35
CA VAL A 186 -28.86 -38.50 -7.33
C VAL A 186 -27.64 -38.04 -6.54
N ASP A 187 -27.28 -38.79 -5.51
CA ASP A 187 -26.10 -38.51 -4.71
C ASP A 187 -25.14 -39.70 -4.70
N PHE A 188 -23.85 -39.37 -4.65
CA PHE A 188 -22.73 -40.31 -4.74
C PHE A 188 -21.92 -40.20 -3.46
N CYS A 189 -21.53 -41.34 -2.89
CA CYS A 189 -20.74 -41.35 -1.68
C CYS A 189 -19.24 -41.27 -1.98
N ASP A 190 -18.59 -40.19 -1.53
CA ASP A 190 -17.14 -39.98 -1.75
C ASP A 190 -16.29 -41.10 -1.08
N SER A 191 -16.76 -41.66 0.03
CA SER A 191 -16.06 -42.73 0.75
C SER A 191 -16.24 -44.12 0.13
N ASN A 192 -17.30 -44.31 -0.67
CA ASN A 192 -17.60 -45.55 -1.39
C ASN A 192 -18.17 -45.22 -2.77
N SER A 193 -17.30 -45.21 -3.78
CA SER A 193 -17.63 -44.85 -5.16
C SER A 193 -18.61 -45.81 -5.85
N GLU A 194 -18.85 -47.00 -5.28
CA GLU A 194 -19.84 -47.95 -5.79
C GLU A 194 -21.23 -47.69 -5.19
N LYS A 195 -21.33 -46.83 -4.17
CA LYS A 195 -22.61 -46.49 -3.55
C LYS A 195 -23.28 -45.32 -4.26
N VAL A 196 -24.47 -45.59 -4.83
CA VAL A 196 -25.29 -44.60 -5.53
C VAL A 196 -26.67 -44.54 -4.87
N ILE A 197 -27.14 -43.34 -4.57
CA ILE A 197 -28.47 -43.13 -3.98
C ILE A 197 -29.30 -42.27 -4.92
N VAL A 198 -30.47 -42.76 -5.29
CA VAL A 198 -31.41 -42.08 -6.19
C VAL A 198 -32.70 -41.84 -5.43
N SER A 199 -33.14 -40.57 -5.38
CA SER A 199 -34.46 -40.19 -4.88
C SER A 199 -35.39 -39.83 -6.03
N VAL A 200 -36.68 -40.09 -5.83
CA VAL A 200 -37.71 -39.90 -6.83
C VAL A 200 -38.71 -38.85 -6.36
N LEU A 201 -39.09 -37.95 -7.27
CA LEU A 201 -39.89 -36.75 -6.98
C LEU A 201 -41.22 -37.12 -6.34
N SER A 202 -41.58 -36.40 -5.26
CA SER A 202 -42.84 -36.55 -4.52
C SER A 202 -43.15 -37.97 -4.05
N SER A 203 -42.13 -38.83 -3.95
CA SER A 203 -42.26 -40.20 -3.44
C SER A 203 -41.52 -40.36 -2.12
N LYS A 204 -42.07 -41.14 -1.19
CA LYS A 204 -41.37 -41.51 0.06
C LYS A 204 -40.51 -42.75 -0.17
N VAL A 205 -39.69 -42.73 -1.22
CA VAL A 205 -38.88 -43.87 -1.64
C VAL A 205 -37.50 -43.38 -2.08
N ILE A 206 -36.49 -44.16 -1.73
CA ILE A 206 -35.13 -44.03 -2.27
C ILE A 206 -34.68 -45.38 -2.85
N TYR A 207 -33.78 -45.31 -3.82
CA TYR A 207 -33.11 -46.47 -4.39
C TYR A 207 -31.63 -46.39 -4.06
N THR A 208 -31.09 -47.43 -3.44
CA THR A 208 -29.68 -47.50 -3.05
C THR A 208 -28.99 -48.64 -3.80
N SER A 209 -27.87 -48.35 -4.45
CA SER A 209 -26.96 -49.33 -5.04
C SER A 209 -25.67 -49.38 -4.22
N VAL A 210 -25.03 -50.54 -4.16
CA VAL A 210 -23.70 -50.74 -3.56
C VAL A 210 -22.69 -51.34 -4.55
N ASP A 211 -23.06 -51.44 -5.83
CA ASP A 211 -22.34 -52.12 -6.90
C ASP A 211 -22.13 -51.21 -8.13
N GLY A 212 -22.10 -49.89 -7.92
CA GLY A 212 -21.91 -48.92 -8.99
C GLY A 212 -23.10 -48.85 -9.95
N GLY A 213 -24.32 -48.94 -9.44
CA GLY A 213 -25.57 -48.81 -10.18
C GLY A 213 -25.95 -50.04 -11.03
N GLU A 214 -25.30 -51.19 -10.82
CA GLU A 214 -25.66 -52.43 -11.51
C GLU A 214 -27.03 -52.93 -11.02
N SER A 215 -27.24 -52.94 -9.70
CA SER A 215 -28.51 -53.23 -9.05
C SER A 215 -28.91 -52.17 -8.04
N PHE A 216 -30.23 -51.96 -7.86
CA PHE A 216 -30.77 -50.99 -6.92
C PHE A 216 -31.77 -51.66 -5.97
N GLN A 217 -31.58 -51.44 -4.67
CA GLN A 217 -32.52 -51.81 -3.64
C GLN A 217 -33.49 -50.65 -3.37
N LYS A 218 -34.79 -50.93 -3.38
CA LYS A 218 -35.85 -49.95 -3.09
C LYS A 218 -36.12 -49.88 -1.58
N ILE A 219 -36.05 -48.69 -1.00
CA ILE A 219 -36.27 -48.43 0.43
C ILE A 219 -37.41 -47.42 0.62
N PHE A 220 -38.36 -47.74 1.49
CA PHE A 220 -39.49 -46.86 1.82
C PHE A 220 -39.15 -45.95 3.01
N LEU A 221 -39.54 -44.68 2.91
CA LEU A 221 -39.30 -43.64 3.90
C LEU A 221 -40.61 -43.17 4.56
N THR A 222 -40.49 -42.51 5.71
CA THR A 222 -41.62 -41.86 6.39
C THR A 222 -41.81 -40.40 5.97
N PHE A 223 -40.81 -39.79 5.34
CA PHE A 223 -40.75 -38.39 4.88
C PHE A 223 -40.46 -38.31 3.38
N VAL A 224 -40.60 -37.12 2.76
CA VAL A 224 -40.27 -36.91 1.34
C VAL A 224 -38.83 -36.40 1.23
N PRO A 225 -37.89 -37.18 0.66
CA PRO A 225 -36.47 -36.84 0.63
C PRO A 225 -36.16 -35.87 -0.53
N HIS A 226 -36.61 -34.62 -0.38
CA HIS A 226 -36.34 -33.56 -1.37
C HIS A 226 -34.84 -33.39 -1.62
N VAL A 227 -34.04 -33.49 -0.57
CA VAL A 227 -32.58 -33.47 -0.63
C VAL A 227 -32.01 -34.69 0.10
N ILE A 228 -31.07 -35.41 -0.52
CA ILE A 228 -30.29 -36.48 0.10
C ILE A 228 -28.81 -36.12 0.02
N SER A 229 -28.10 -36.26 1.14
CA SER A 229 -26.68 -35.94 1.26
C SER A 229 -25.93 -37.02 2.02
N CYS A 230 -25.04 -37.73 1.34
CA CYS A 230 -24.11 -38.72 1.90
C CYS A 230 -22.98 -38.03 2.63
N ASN A 231 -22.54 -38.61 3.75
CA ASN A 231 -21.37 -38.12 4.44
C ASN A 231 -20.11 -38.29 3.53
N PRO A 232 -19.25 -37.26 3.41
CA PRO A 232 -18.04 -37.35 2.58
C PRO A 232 -17.02 -38.40 3.03
N VAL A 233 -17.06 -38.83 4.30
CA VAL A 233 -16.07 -39.72 4.93
C VAL A 233 -16.65 -41.11 5.23
N SER A 234 -17.98 -41.25 5.34
CA SER A 234 -18.67 -42.50 5.69
C SER A 234 -19.84 -42.79 4.76
N ASP A 235 -19.87 -43.99 4.19
CA ASP A 235 -20.95 -44.47 3.33
C ASP A 235 -22.16 -45.00 4.10
N ARG A 236 -22.04 -45.05 5.42
CA ARG A 236 -23.13 -45.41 6.34
C ARG A 236 -23.97 -44.22 6.78
N MET A 237 -23.38 -43.02 6.84
CA MET A 237 -24.04 -41.83 7.36
C MET A 237 -24.67 -41.02 6.23
N ILE A 238 -25.99 -40.85 6.27
CA ILE A 238 -26.75 -40.15 5.22
C ILE A 238 -27.78 -39.22 5.86
N ILE A 239 -27.96 -38.03 5.30
CA ILE A 239 -28.99 -37.06 5.68
C ILE A 239 -30.05 -36.97 4.58
N GLY A 240 -31.31 -36.89 4.99
CA GLY A 240 -32.46 -36.65 4.14
C GLY A 240 -33.21 -35.42 4.66
N HIS A 241 -33.37 -34.40 3.83
CA HIS A 241 -34.03 -33.16 4.19
C HIS A 241 -35.35 -33.05 3.43
N ASP A 242 -36.44 -33.01 4.19
CA ASP A 242 -37.77 -32.68 3.71
C ASP A 242 -37.96 -31.16 3.80
N THR A 243 -37.77 -30.48 2.67
CA THR A 243 -37.84 -29.01 2.59
C THR A 243 -39.27 -28.48 2.76
N THR A 244 -40.28 -29.31 2.47
CA THR A 244 -41.69 -28.94 2.62
C THR A 244 -42.12 -29.02 4.08
N ALA A 245 -41.74 -30.10 4.79
CA ALA A 245 -41.96 -30.22 6.23
C ALA A 245 -40.96 -29.41 7.07
N GLN A 246 -39.87 -28.91 6.47
CA GLN A 246 -38.72 -28.30 7.15
C GLN A 246 -38.07 -29.23 8.19
N GLU A 247 -38.03 -30.52 7.88
CA GLU A 247 -37.52 -31.57 8.76
C GLU A 247 -36.27 -32.22 8.16
N VAL A 248 -35.22 -32.35 8.96
CA VAL A 248 -34.02 -33.12 8.58
C VAL A 248 -34.05 -34.45 9.30
N HIS A 249 -33.81 -35.52 8.56
CA HIS A 249 -33.70 -36.90 9.02
C HIS A 249 -32.30 -37.44 8.73
N TYR A 250 -31.84 -38.43 9.50
CA TYR A 250 -30.54 -39.06 9.30
C TYR A 250 -30.63 -40.59 9.39
N SER A 251 -29.69 -41.26 8.74
CA SER A 251 -29.47 -42.69 8.75
C SER A 251 -28.00 -42.97 9.07
N VAL A 252 -27.75 -44.00 9.89
CA VAL A 252 -26.41 -44.45 10.30
C VAL A 252 -26.06 -45.84 9.78
N ASP A 253 -26.98 -46.48 9.04
CA ASP A 253 -26.85 -47.84 8.50
C ASP A 253 -26.91 -47.86 6.97
N GLY A 254 -26.49 -46.76 6.35
CA GLY A 254 -26.35 -46.66 4.91
C GLY A 254 -27.68 -46.46 4.18
N GLY A 255 -28.70 -45.93 4.85
CA GLY A 255 -29.96 -45.49 4.25
C GLY A 255 -31.12 -46.44 4.51
N MET A 256 -30.91 -47.49 5.31
CA MET A 256 -31.90 -48.53 5.59
C MET A 256 -32.93 -48.08 6.63
N ARG A 257 -32.49 -47.44 7.71
CA ARG A 257 -33.36 -46.89 8.76
C ARG A 257 -33.09 -45.40 8.95
N TRP A 258 -34.17 -44.66 9.21
CA TRP A 258 -34.15 -43.20 9.29
C TRP A 258 -34.74 -42.71 10.61
N LYS A 259 -34.15 -41.66 11.17
CA LYS A 259 -34.63 -40.98 12.38
C LYS A 259 -34.70 -39.47 12.15
N LEU A 260 -35.67 -38.80 12.77
CA LEU A 260 -35.77 -37.34 12.74
C LEU A 260 -34.60 -36.72 13.53
N LEU A 261 -33.90 -35.76 12.92
CA LEU A 261 -32.78 -35.01 13.50
C LEU A 261 -33.24 -33.67 14.10
N ALA A 262 -33.94 -32.85 13.31
CA ALA A 262 -34.39 -31.51 13.71
C ALA A 262 -35.55 -31.01 12.84
N LYS A 263 -36.36 -30.09 13.40
CA LYS A 263 -37.45 -29.37 12.73
C LYS A 263 -37.11 -27.89 12.51
N ASN A 264 -37.87 -27.20 11.66
CA ASN A 264 -37.68 -25.80 11.25
C ASN A 264 -36.31 -25.55 10.62
N VAL A 265 -35.76 -26.55 9.93
CA VAL A 265 -34.44 -26.47 9.32
C VAL A 265 -34.54 -25.82 7.94
N VAL A 266 -33.83 -24.71 7.78
CA VAL A 266 -33.69 -23.97 6.53
C VAL A 266 -32.68 -24.67 5.61
N ASN A 267 -31.52 -25.07 6.16
CA ASN A 267 -30.48 -25.78 5.42
C ASN A 267 -29.59 -26.64 6.34
N HIS A 268 -28.85 -27.60 5.77
CA HIS A 268 -27.93 -28.48 6.51
C HIS A 268 -26.56 -28.61 5.84
N TYR A 269 -25.52 -28.86 6.63
CA TYR A 269 -24.13 -28.96 6.16
C TYR A 269 -23.37 -30.04 6.94
N TRP A 270 -22.63 -30.91 6.24
CA TRP A 270 -21.72 -31.85 6.89
C TRP A 270 -20.50 -31.14 7.48
N GLY A 271 -20.02 -31.59 8.65
CA GLY A 271 -18.78 -31.12 9.24
C GLY A 271 -17.55 -31.55 8.45
N TYR A 272 -16.59 -30.65 8.28
CA TYR A 272 -15.37 -30.91 7.52
C TYR A 272 -14.54 -32.03 8.15
N GLY A 273 -14.28 -33.11 7.40
CA GLY A 273 -13.46 -34.24 7.87
C GLY A 273 -14.09 -35.07 8.99
N SER A 274 -15.36 -34.84 9.31
CA SER A 274 -16.06 -35.51 10.39
C SER A 274 -16.94 -36.65 9.88
N GLN A 275 -16.92 -37.78 10.59
CA GLN A 275 -17.80 -38.92 10.31
C GLN A 275 -19.21 -38.73 10.91
N SER A 276 -19.43 -37.75 11.78
CA SER A 276 -20.65 -37.66 12.60
C SER A 276 -21.21 -36.26 12.84
N GLU A 277 -20.51 -35.20 12.47
CA GLU A 277 -20.96 -33.82 12.76
C GLU A 277 -21.79 -33.22 11.63
N VAL A 278 -22.87 -32.55 12.01
CA VAL A 278 -23.80 -31.86 11.10
C VAL A 278 -24.14 -30.49 11.65
N PHE A 279 -24.10 -29.48 10.80
CA PHE A 279 -24.55 -28.13 11.09
C PHE A 279 -25.92 -27.91 10.48
N LEU A 280 -26.83 -27.35 11.27
CA LEU A 280 -28.22 -27.09 10.90
C LEU A 280 -28.52 -25.61 11.06
N GLU A 281 -28.93 -24.96 9.98
CA GLU A 281 -29.49 -23.62 10.04
C GLU A 281 -30.99 -23.73 10.38
N VAL A 282 -31.38 -23.22 11.54
CA VAL A 282 -32.75 -23.38 12.07
C VAL A 282 -33.41 -22.02 12.18
N LYS A 283 -34.61 -21.91 11.61
CA LYS A 283 -35.43 -20.70 11.63
C LYS A 283 -35.86 -20.36 13.06
N THR A 284 -35.82 -19.07 13.39
CA THR A 284 -36.29 -18.52 14.68
C THR A 284 -37.74 -18.07 14.62
N GLU A 285 -38.31 -17.61 15.74
CA GLU A 285 -39.69 -17.08 15.79
C GLU A 285 -39.89 -15.86 14.88
N ASN A 286 -38.82 -15.14 14.54
CA ASN A 286 -38.85 -14.06 13.57
C ASN A 286 -38.62 -14.61 12.15
N ILE A 287 -39.54 -14.29 11.23
CA ILE A 287 -39.75 -14.95 9.93
C ILE A 287 -38.58 -14.78 8.94
N TYR A 288 -37.54 -14.02 9.30
CA TYR A 288 -36.40 -13.70 8.45
C TYR A 288 -35.05 -13.92 9.13
N SER A 289 -35.03 -14.59 10.29
CA SER A 289 -33.79 -14.90 11.00
C SER A 289 -33.66 -16.37 11.39
N SER A 290 -32.41 -16.83 11.33
CA SER A 290 -31.96 -18.16 11.67
C SER A 290 -30.93 -18.14 12.80
N VAL A 291 -30.76 -19.30 13.43
CA VAL A 291 -29.64 -19.62 14.32
C VAL A 291 -28.96 -20.89 13.84
N LEU A 292 -27.67 -21.03 14.16
CA LEU A 292 -26.92 -22.23 13.81
C LEU A 292 -26.91 -23.23 14.95
N LYS A 293 -27.39 -24.45 14.69
CA LYS A 293 -27.27 -25.60 15.57
C LYS A 293 -26.21 -26.56 15.04
N HIS A 294 -25.56 -27.26 15.96
CA HIS A 294 -24.62 -28.33 15.70
C HIS A 294 -25.20 -29.62 16.26
N ALA A 295 -25.18 -30.67 15.44
CA ALA A 295 -25.68 -31.99 15.77
C ALA A 295 -24.56 -33.03 15.62
N LEU A 296 -24.37 -33.84 16.65
CA LEU A 296 -23.45 -34.98 16.62
C LEU A 296 -24.25 -36.28 16.49
N LEU A 297 -24.08 -36.98 15.37
CA LEU A 297 -24.72 -38.25 15.05
C LEU A 297 -23.95 -39.41 15.70
N LYS A 298 -24.61 -40.23 16.51
CA LYS A 298 -24.00 -41.42 17.14
C LYS A 298 -24.70 -42.69 16.68
N ASP A 299 -23.96 -43.80 16.67
CA ASP A 299 -24.47 -45.12 16.30
C ASP A 299 -25.50 -45.70 17.30
N SER A 300 -25.62 -45.12 18.51
CA SER A 300 -26.62 -45.54 19.50
C SER A 300 -27.27 -44.33 20.21
N ASN A 301 -28.62 -44.40 20.24
CA ASN A 301 -29.63 -43.57 20.91
C ASN A 301 -29.40 -42.04 20.99
N GLU A 302 -30.08 -41.36 20.06
CA GLU A 302 -30.35 -39.91 19.94
C GLU A 302 -29.15 -39.02 19.54
N ALA A 303 -29.35 -38.25 18.47
CA ALA A 303 -28.39 -37.24 18.04
C ALA A 303 -28.41 -36.07 19.02
N ILE A 304 -27.23 -35.60 19.42
CA ILE A 304 -27.12 -34.47 20.35
C ILE A 304 -27.15 -33.19 19.53
N VAL A 305 -28.27 -32.47 19.54
CA VAL A 305 -28.41 -31.16 18.87
C VAL A 305 -28.24 -30.03 19.88
N LYS A 306 -27.22 -29.20 19.71
CA LYS A 306 -26.92 -28.04 20.55
C LYS A 306 -26.80 -26.78 19.71
N LEU A 307 -27.00 -25.61 20.32
CA LEU A 307 -26.64 -24.35 19.68
C LEU A 307 -25.12 -24.32 19.47
N PHE A 308 -24.67 -24.06 18.25
CA PHE A 308 -23.24 -24.19 17.90
C PHE A 308 -22.37 -23.16 18.65
N ASP A 309 -22.81 -21.90 18.66
CA ASP A 309 -22.22 -20.83 19.48
C ASP A 309 -23.26 -19.74 19.75
N LYS A 310 -23.41 -19.33 21.02
CA LYS A 310 -24.30 -18.23 21.43
C LYS A 310 -23.80 -16.85 20.94
N SER A 311 -22.49 -16.71 20.70
CA SER A 311 -21.87 -15.44 20.29
C SER A 311 -22.26 -14.99 18.88
N LEU A 312 -22.62 -15.93 18.01
CA LEU A 312 -23.00 -15.67 16.62
C LEU A 312 -24.38 -15.01 16.47
N GLY A 313 -25.20 -14.99 17.53
CA GLY A 313 -26.52 -14.36 17.53
C GLY A 313 -27.47 -14.94 16.47
N THR A 314 -28.49 -14.15 16.11
CA THR A 314 -29.41 -14.44 15.00
C THR A 314 -28.90 -13.80 13.71
N PHE A 315 -28.90 -14.55 12.61
CA PHE A 315 -28.47 -14.07 11.30
C PHE A 315 -29.56 -14.29 10.25
N MET A 316 -29.41 -13.72 9.06
CA MET A 316 -30.46 -13.80 8.03
C MET A 316 -30.60 -15.24 7.52
N GLU A 317 -31.82 -15.68 7.21
CA GLU A 317 -32.03 -17.00 6.62
C GLU A 317 -31.18 -17.18 5.34
N ARG A 318 -30.56 -18.35 5.18
CA ARG A 318 -29.70 -18.74 4.04
C ARG A 318 -28.47 -17.87 3.82
N SER A 319 -28.05 -17.13 4.84
CA SER A 319 -26.79 -16.37 4.80
C SER A 319 -25.57 -17.16 5.25
N PHE A 320 -25.76 -18.45 5.53
CA PHE A 320 -24.77 -19.34 6.11
C PHE A 320 -24.12 -20.21 5.01
N GLU A 321 -22.79 -20.22 4.95
CA GLU A 321 -22.04 -21.02 3.99
C GLU A 321 -20.82 -21.70 4.64
N ILE A 322 -20.58 -22.99 4.37
CA ILE A 322 -19.36 -23.69 4.81
C ILE A 322 -18.43 -23.92 3.60
N VAL A 323 -17.25 -23.31 3.63
CA VAL A 323 -16.21 -23.50 2.60
C VAL A 323 -14.93 -23.98 3.27
N GLY A 324 -14.49 -25.20 2.93
CA GLY A 324 -13.38 -25.87 3.61
C GLY A 324 -13.64 -25.99 5.11
N ARG A 325 -12.72 -25.42 5.91
CA ARG A 325 -12.81 -25.32 7.38
C ARG A 325 -13.47 -24.01 7.85
N TYR A 326 -13.96 -23.18 6.93
CA TYR A 326 -14.50 -21.85 7.21
C TYR A 326 -16.02 -21.88 7.18
N MET A 327 -16.62 -21.13 8.11
CA MET A 327 -18.06 -20.87 8.17
C MET A 327 -18.27 -19.38 7.95
N PHE A 328 -19.07 -19.02 6.96
CA PHE A 328 -19.42 -17.64 6.61
C PHE A 328 -20.85 -17.39 7.03
N VAL A 329 -21.09 -16.25 7.69
CA VAL A 329 -22.42 -15.85 8.13
C VAL A 329 -22.56 -14.36 7.87
N GLN A 330 -23.64 -13.94 7.21
CA GLN A 330 -23.90 -12.52 6.99
C GLN A 330 -24.66 -11.92 8.18
N TRP A 331 -23.97 -11.09 8.97
CA TRP A 331 -24.59 -10.28 10.02
C TRP A 331 -25.31 -9.07 9.41
N CYS A 332 -26.56 -8.82 9.81
CA CYS A 332 -27.34 -7.71 9.28
C CYS A 332 -27.69 -6.67 10.36
N SER A 333 -27.47 -5.38 10.07
CA SER A 333 -27.92 -4.27 10.92
C SER A 333 -29.42 -4.02 10.72
N ALA A 334 -30.11 -3.50 11.75
CA ALA A 334 -31.56 -3.24 11.73
C ALA A 334 -32.03 -2.35 10.56
N MET A 335 -31.14 -1.53 10.00
CA MET A 335 -31.43 -0.63 8.87
C MET A 335 -31.63 -1.37 7.53
N LEU A 336 -30.89 -2.45 7.28
CA LEU A 336 -31.03 -3.27 6.06
C LEU A 336 -32.33 -4.09 6.07
N LEU A 337 -32.76 -4.57 7.25
CA LEU A 337 -34.05 -5.23 7.45
C LEU A 337 -35.24 -4.31 7.13
N LEU A 338 -35.16 -3.05 7.58
CA LEU A 338 -36.16 -2.02 7.26
C LEU A 338 -36.22 -1.69 5.76
N ILE A 339 -35.06 -1.63 5.09
CA ILE A 339 -34.99 -1.38 3.64
C ILE A 339 -35.59 -2.56 2.87
N ARG A 340 -35.26 -3.82 3.21
CA ARG A 340 -35.80 -5.01 2.54
C ARG A 340 -37.31 -5.17 2.80
N ALA A 341 -37.78 -4.83 4.00
CA ALA A 341 -39.21 -4.76 4.31
C ALA A 341 -39.94 -3.70 3.45
N ARG A 342 -39.33 -2.52 3.28
CA ARG A 342 -39.86 -1.46 2.40
C ARG A 342 -39.87 -1.87 0.93
N ILE A 343 -38.83 -2.56 0.45
CA ILE A 343 -38.77 -3.09 -0.92
C ILE A 343 -39.91 -4.10 -1.14
N ASN A 344 -40.13 -5.00 -0.19
CA ASN A 344 -41.21 -5.99 -0.27
C ASN A 344 -42.61 -5.37 -0.17
N ASP A 345 -42.78 -4.30 0.60
CA ASP A 345 -44.02 -3.51 0.63
C ASP A 345 -44.26 -2.79 -0.71
N CYS A 346 -43.20 -2.19 -1.28
CA CYS A 346 -43.26 -1.58 -2.61
C CYS A 346 -43.62 -2.60 -3.69
N HIS A 347 -43.01 -3.79 -3.69
CA HIS A 347 -43.35 -4.87 -4.62
C HIS A 347 -44.82 -5.28 -4.50
N ARG A 348 -45.35 -5.42 -3.27
CA ARG A 348 -46.77 -5.71 -3.04
C ARG A 348 -47.68 -4.63 -3.60
N ARG A 349 -47.37 -3.35 -3.39
CA ARG A 349 -48.15 -2.23 -3.94
C ARG A 349 -48.08 -2.15 -5.47
N ILE A 350 -46.93 -2.46 -6.06
CA ILE A 350 -46.74 -2.51 -7.52
C ILE A 350 -47.59 -3.64 -8.13
N ASN A 351 -47.55 -4.83 -7.55
CA ASN A 351 -48.37 -5.95 -8.02
C ASN A 351 -49.85 -5.62 -7.91
N TYR A 352 -50.30 -5.09 -6.76
CA TYR A 352 -51.67 -4.62 -6.59
C TYR A 352 -52.10 -3.58 -7.63
N ALA A 353 -51.23 -2.61 -7.95
CA ALA A 353 -51.51 -1.59 -8.97
C ALA A 353 -51.54 -2.16 -10.39
N ASN A 354 -50.64 -3.11 -10.71
CA ASN A 354 -50.62 -3.81 -12.00
C ASN A 354 -51.86 -4.67 -12.19
N ASP A 355 -52.31 -5.38 -11.15
CA ASP A 355 -53.53 -6.18 -11.17
C ASP A 355 -54.75 -5.28 -11.40
N LYS A 356 -54.82 -4.14 -10.71
CA LYS A 356 -55.87 -3.13 -10.93
C LYS A 356 -55.85 -2.56 -12.34
N LEU A 357 -54.66 -2.33 -12.90
CA LEU A 357 -54.50 -1.82 -14.27
C LEU A 357 -54.92 -2.88 -15.30
N LEU A 358 -54.57 -4.16 -15.09
CA LEU A 358 -55.03 -5.26 -15.93
C LEU A 358 -56.56 -5.37 -15.92
N LEU A 359 -57.18 -5.22 -14.74
CA LEU A 359 -58.63 -5.22 -14.58
C LEU A 359 -59.31 -4.02 -15.25
N CYS A 360 -58.70 -2.84 -15.20
CA CYS A 360 -59.21 -1.67 -15.91
C CYS A 360 -59.02 -1.79 -17.44
N LEU A 361 -57.89 -2.37 -17.88
CA LEU A 361 -57.63 -2.66 -19.29
C LEU A 361 -58.59 -3.69 -19.86
N SER A 362 -58.97 -4.71 -19.09
CA SER A 362 -59.97 -5.68 -19.53
C SER A 362 -61.34 -5.03 -19.69
N LYS A 363 -61.75 -4.16 -18.76
CA LYS A 363 -63.00 -3.38 -18.87
C LYS A 363 -62.99 -2.37 -20.02
N LEU A 364 -61.86 -1.72 -20.28
CA LEU A 364 -61.71 -0.79 -21.40
C LEU A 364 -61.75 -1.50 -22.76
N LYS A 365 -61.23 -2.74 -22.84
CA LYS A 365 -61.32 -3.60 -24.03
C LYS A 365 -62.76 -4.00 -24.38
N GLU A 366 -63.65 -4.07 -23.41
CA GLU A 366 -65.08 -4.36 -23.62
C GLU A 366 -65.87 -3.14 -24.13
N LEU A 367 -65.39 -1.93 -23.87
CA LEU A 367 -66.14 -0.69 -24.11
C LEU A 367 -65.68 0.11 -25.34
N ILE A 368 -64.50 -0.20 -25.91
CA ILE A 368 -63.88 0.61 -26.97
C ILE A 368 -63.37 -0.29 -28.11
N PRO A 369 -63.59 0.07 -29.39
CA PRO A 369 -63.00 -0.62 -30.54
C PRO A 369 -61.46 -0.68 -30.46
N THR A 370 -60.89 -1.81 -30.86
CA THR A 370 -59.45 -2.14 -30.76
C THR A 370 -58.52 -1.08 -31.36
N SER A 371 -58.94 -0.41 -32.44
CA SER A 371 -58.16 0.65 -33.11
C SER A 371 -57.96 1.91 -32.25
N LEU A 372 -58.95 2.26 -31.43
CA LEU A 372 -58.90 3.42 -30.54
C LEU A 372 -58.09 3.10 -29.27
N LEU A 373 -58.13 1.85 -28.83
CA LEU A 373 -57.34 1.35 -27.70
C LEU A 373 -55.84 1.41 -28.00
N ASP A 374 -55.41 0.98 -29.19
CA ASP A 374 -54.00 1.04 -29.59
C ASP A 374 -53.48 2.49 -29.67
N THR A 375 -54.33 3.41 -30.13
CA THR A 375 -54.00 4.84 -30.21
C THR A 375 -53.83 5.45 -28.81
N LEU A 376 -54.75 5.14 -27.88
CA LEU A 376 -54.66 5.59 -26.49
C LEU A 376 -53.45 4.99 -25.77
N THR A 377 -53.14 3.71 -26.02
CA THR A 377 -51.98 3.03 -25.45
C THR A 377 -50.69 3.68 -25.93
N THR A 378 -50.60 4.02 -27.22
CA THR A 378 -49.46 4.72 -27.81
C THR A 378 -49.26 6.13 -27.24
N ILE A 379 -50.35 6.88 -27.01
CA ILE A 379 -50.28 8.21 -26.38
C ILE A 379 -49.86 8.11 -24.92
N ALA A 380 -50.38 7.13 -24.19
CA ALA A 380 -49.99 6.86 -22.81
C ALA A 380 -48.50 6.49 -22.71
N ASP A 381 -48.00 5.66 -23.63
CA ASP A 381 -46.59 5.26 -23.69
C ASP A 381 -45.68 6.44 -24.06
N LYS A 382 -46.09 7.32 -25.00
CA LYS A 382 -45.35 8.56 -25.31
C LYS A 382 -45.28 9.52 -24.12
N ARG A 383 -46.41 9.73 -23.41
CA ARG A 383 -46.43 10.58 -22.21
C ARG A 383 -45.57 9.98 -21.10
N ALA A 384 -45.65 8.67 -20.89
CA ALA A 384 -44.80 7.97 -19.95
C ALA A 384 -43.31 8.21 -20.29
N ASN A 385 -42.91 7.95 -21.54
CA ASN A 385 -41.52 8.10 -22.00
C ASN A 385 -40.95 9.50 -21.72
N LYS A 386 -41.72 10.56 -22.02
CA LYS A 386 -41.31 11.95 -21.76
C LYS A 386 -41.09 12.25 -20.26
N THR A 387 -41.96 11.73 -19.39
CA THR A 387 -41.79 11.89 -17.93
C THR A 387 -40.61 11.05 -17.41
N THR A 388 -40.26 9.92 -18.05
CA THR A 388 -39.05 9.13 -17.70
C THR A 388 -37.82 9.96 -17.90
N GLU A 389 -37.70 10.60 -19.06
CA GLU A 389 -36.50 11.31 -19.47
C GLU A 389 -36.24 12.48 -18.54
N GLN A 390 -37.29 13.24 -18.19
CA GLN A 390 -37.21 14.33 -17.22
C GLN A 390 -36.78 13.85 -15.83
N HIS A 391 -37.36 12.76 -15.32
CA HIS A 391 -36.93 12.19 -14.04
C HIS A 391 -35.55 11.52 -14.12
N HIS A 392 -35.17 10.95 -15.26
CA HIS A 392 -33.87 10.31 -15.46
C HIS A 392 -32.76 11.36 -15.46
N ALA A 393 -33.00 12.55 -16.02
CA ALA A 393 -32.09 13.68 -15.95
C ALA A 393 -31.90 14.20 -14.50
N ILE A 394 -32.99 14.31 -13.73
CA ILE A 394 -32.95 14.74 -12.32
C ILE A 394 -32.26 13.68 -11.43
N VAL A 395 -32.51 12.41 -11.69
CA VAL A 395 -31.88 11.29 -10.97
C VAL A 395 -30.42 11.16 -11.36
N GLN A 396 -30.06 11.33 -12.64
CA GLN A 396 -28.66 11.38 -13.09
C GLN A 396 -27.89 12.48 -12.38
N SER A 397 -28.41 13.72 -12.32
CA SER A 397 -27.70 14.82 -11.66
C SER A 397 -27.51 14.60 -10.15
N LYS A 398 -28.53 14.03 -9.48
CA LYS A 398 -28.42 13.61 -8.07
C LYS A 398 -27.48 12.41 -7.91
N LEU A 399 -27.45 11.48 -8.86
CA LEU A 399 -26.53 10.35 -8.88
C LEU A 399 -25.08 10.81 -9.09
N THR A 400 -24.82 11.81 -9.93
CA THR A 400 -23.48 12.37 -10.11
C THR A 400 -22.99 13.04 -8.82
N GLN A 401 -23.86 13.78 -8.13
CA GLN A 401 -23.57 14.38 -6.82
C GLN A 401 -23.36 13.34 -5.72
N LEU A 402 -24.13 12.24 -5.73
CA LEU A 402 -24.01 11.15 -4.76
C LEU A 402 -22.85 10.21 -5.07
N GLN A 403 -22.48 10.00 -6.34
CA GLN A 403 -21.27 9.26 -6.75
C GLN A 403 -20.01 9.99 -6.32
N HIS A 404 -20.00 11.33 -6.38
CA HIS A 404 -18.94 12.16 -5.78
C HIS A 404 -18.86 12.01 -4.25
N ALA A 405 -19.97 11.69 -3.57
CA ALA A 405 -20.01 11.45 -2.13
C ALA A 405 -19.71 9.98 -1.73
N ALA A 406 -20.02 9.01 -2.59
CA ALA A 406 -19.89 7.56 -2.34
C ALA A 406 -18.51 6.99 -2.74
N HIS A 407 -17.76 7.66 -3.63
CA HIS A 407 -16.35 7.33 -3.93
C HIS A 407 -15.40 7.45 -2.74
N LYS A 408 -15.90 7.82 -1.57
CA LYS A 408 -15.17 7.87 -0.29
C LYS A 408 -14.93 6.51 0.37
N LYS A 409 -15.48 5.39 -0.15
CA LYS A 409 -15.46 4.09 0.57
C LYS A 409 -14.72 2.91 -0.07
N ASP A 410 -14.20 3.04 -1.29
CA ASP A 410 -13.19 2.13 -1.85
C ASP A 410 -12.00 2.94 -2.35
N ARG A 411 -11.00 3.10 -1.49
CA ARG A 411 -9.85 3.96 -1.77
C ARG A 411 -8.78 3.21 -2.56
N GLN A 412 -9.12 2.77 -3.76
CA GLN A 412 -8.14 2.13 -4.66
C GLN A 412 -7.62 3.07 -5.76
N LYS A 413 -8.27 4.22 -6.01
CA LYS A 413 -7.80 5.22 -6.98
C LYS A 413 -7.85 6.64 -6.40
N LEU A 414 -6.75 7.36 -6.57
CA LEU A 414 -6.67 8.81 -6.33
C LEU A 414 -7.62 9.52 -7.28
N ASP A 415 -8.26 10.60 -6.81
CA ASP A 415 -9.04 11.43 -7.72
C ASP A 415 -8.14 12.23 -8.68
N GLU A 416 -8.73 12.80 -9.73
CA GLU A 416 -7.99 13.53 -10.78
C GLU A 416 -7.22 14.73 -10.20
N ASN A 417 -7.83 15.47 -9.27
CA ASN A 417 -7.19 16.63 -8.61
C ASN A 417 -6.07 16.19 -7.66
N GLU A 418 -6.25 15.07 -6.95
CA GLU A 418 -5.21 14.47 -6.11
C GLU A 418 -4.02 14.01 -6.94
N THR A 419 -4.29 13.37 -8.08
CA THR A 419 -3.28 12.95 -9.04
C THR A 419 -2.53 14.16 -9.60
N GLN A 420 -3.26 15.22 -9.95
CA GLN A 420 -2.68 16.48 -10.44
C GLN A 420 -1.80 17.16 -9.37
N VAL A 421 -2.25 17.26 -8.12
CA VAL A 421 -1.44 17.83 -7.03
C VAL A 421 -0.14 17.03 -6.82
N LEU A 422 -0.21 15.70 -6.91
CA LEU A 422 0.96 14.83 -6.76
C LEU A 422 1.88 14.86 -8.00
N SER A 423 1.35 15.21 -9.17
CA SER A 423 2.08 15.32 -10.44
C SER A 423 3.15 16.41 -10.37
N TYR A 424 2.85 17.54 -9.71
CA TYR A 424 3.81 18.63 -9.42
C TYR A 424 5.08 18.17 -8.68
N GLY A 425 4.99 17.06 -7.95
CA GLY A 425 6.10 16.45 -7.23
C GLY A 425 6.42 17.10 -5.89
N LEU A 426 7.05 16.32 -5.00
CA LEU A 426 7.23 16.70 -3.59
C LEU A 426 8.07 17.97 -3.36
N LYS A 427 8.88 18.41 -4.34
CA LYS A 427 9.68 19.65 -4.25
C LYS A 427 8.89 20.91 -4.58
N HIS A 428 7.71 20.79 -5.18
CA HIS A 428 6.84 21.91 -5.48
C HIS A 428 6.41 22.61 -4.19
N SER A 429 6.51 23.94 -4.15
CA SER A 429 6.12 24.78 -3.01
C SER A 429 4.84 25.52 -3.33
N VAL A 430 3.93 25.53 -2.36
CA VAL A 430 2.65 26.24 -2.44
C VAL A 430 2.83 27.67 -1.92
N THR A 431 2.09 28.63 -2.48
CA THR A 431 2.03 30.00 -1.97
C THR A 431 1.66 30.00 -0.48
N PRO A 432 2.43 30.71 0.38
CA PRO A 432 2.14 30.80 1.81
C PRO A 432 0.80 31.52 2.05
N LYS A 433 0.10 31.18 3.14
CA LYS A 433 -1.16 31.87 3.52
C LYS A 433 -0.94 33.27 4.11
N ARG A 434 0.20 33.46 4.78
CA ARG A 434 0.63 34.72 5.38
C ARG A 434 2.13 34.90 5.17
N ILE A 435 2.58 36.15 5.18
CA ILE A 435 4.02 36.45 5.16
C ILE A 435 4.60 36.01 6.51
N PRO A 436 5.67 35.18 6.53
CA PRO A 436 6.29 34.68 7.76
C PRO A 436 7.22 35.76 8.35
N THR A 437 6.65 36.88 8.77
CA THR A 437 7.37 38.08 9.23
C THR A 437 8.28 37.77 10.42
N ASP A 438 7.78 37.00 11.38
CA ASP A 438 8.48 36.54 12.57
C ASP A 438 9.71 35.68 12.24
N ASP A 439 9.57 34.73 11.32
CA ASP A 439 10.69 33.90 10.86
C ASP A 439 11.73 34.73 10.08
N ILE A 440 11.30 35.69 9.26
CA ILE A 440 12.23 36.56 8.50
C ILE A 440 13.01 37.47 9.46
N VAL A 441 12.32 38.16 10.36
CA VAL A 441 12.93 39.08 11.34
C VAL A 441 13.90 38.35 12.23
N SER A 442 13.49 37.23 12.83
CA SER A 442 14.38 36.42 13.68
C SER A 442 15.60 35.90 12.91
N SER A 443 15.44 35.46 11.67
CA SER A 443 16.55 34.99 10.83
C SER A 443 17.57 36.10 10.54
N VAL A 444 17.11 37.31 10.22
CA VAL A 444 17.98 38.47 9.99
C VAL A 444 18.68 38.89 11.28
N GLU A 445 17.94 39.07 12.38
CA GLU A 445 18.51 39.48 13.66
C GLU A 445 19.56 38.50 14.16
N SER A 446 19.36 37.20 13.92
CA SER A 446 20.35 36.19 14.28
C SER A 446 21.71 36.39 13.60
N VAL A 447 21.74 36.99 12.41
CA VAL A 447 22.99 37.31 11.70
C VAL A 447 23.55 38.64 12.17
N LEU A 448 22.71 39.67 12.31
CA LEU A 448 23.13 40.98 12.79
C LEU A 448 23.70 40.92 14.22
N ALA A 449 23.10 40.11 15.10
CA ALA A 449 23.59 39.90 16.46
C ALA A 449 24.97 39.21 16.52
N ARG A 450 25.32 38.44 15.49
CA ARG A 450 26.63 37.78 15.38
C ARG A 450 27.71 38.67 14.76
N GLN A 451 27.32 39.68 14.00
CA GLN A 451 28.24 40.63 13.41
C GLN A 451 28.55 41.76 14.40
N ARG A 452 29.52 41.50 15.28
CA ARG A 452 29.96 42.46 16.30
C ARG A 452 30.66 43.69 15.71
N GLU A 453 31.31 43.53 14.56
CA GLU A 453 32.05 44.59 13.86
C GLU A 453 31.14 45.58 13.13
N LEU A 454 29.87 45.24 12.90
CA LEU A 454 28.91 46.14 12.27
C LEU A 454 28.35 47.14 13.31
N PRO A 455 28.50 48.46 13.08
CA PRO A 455 27.94 49.49 13.97
C PRO A 455 26.43 49.35 14.16
N GLU A 456 25.96 49.69 15.37
CA GLU A 456 24.53 49.57 15.69
C GLU A 456 23.66 50.50 14.83
N SER A 457 24.17 51.67 14.44
CA SER A 457 23.50 52.57 13.50
C SER A 457 23.24 51.94 12.12
N ILE A 458 24.19 51.15 11.62
CA ILE A 458 24.05 50.42 10.36
C ILE A 458 23.05 49.26 10.53
N LYS A 459 23.10 48.56 11.67
CA LYS A 459 22.11 47.52 11.98
C LYS A 459 20.70 48.11 12.02
N ASP A 460 20.52 49.29 12.61
CA ASP A 460 19.23 49.97 12.66
C ASP A 460 18.74 50.45 11.29
N ASP A 461 19.64 50.90 10.40
CA ASP A 461 19.29 51.16 8.99
C ASP A 461 18.81 49.88 8.29
N ILE A 462 19.54 48.78 8.43
CA ILE A 462 19.16 47.47 7.86
C ILE A 462 17.79 47.05 8.39
N ARG A 463 17.56 47.13 9.71
CA ARG A 463 16.27 46.82 10.35
C ARG A 463 15.15 47.68 9.80
N SER A 464 15.39 48.98 9.65
CA SER A 464 14.42 49.94 9.12
C SER A 464 14.06 49.64 7.67
N ARG A 465 15.03 49.34 6.81
CA ARG A 465 14.79 48.98 5.40
C ARG A 465 14.07 47.64 5.27
N ILE A 466 14.42 46.66 6.09
CA ILE A 466 13.75 45.35 6.12
C ILE A 466 12.31 45.49 6.62
N ALA A 467 12.09 46.24 7.70
CA ALA A 467 10.74 46.47 8.21
C ALA A 467 9.88 47.24 7.20
N SER A 468 10.43 48.22 6.48
CA SER A 468 9.70 48.91 5.40
C SER A 468 9.33 47.93 4.27
N THR A 469 10.27 47.08 3.87
CA THR A 469 10.07 46.04 2.85
C THR A 469 8.98 45.03 3.28
N LEU A 470 8.96 44.64 4.55
CA LEU A 470 7.96 43.72 5.10
C LEU A 470 6.60 44.38 5.30
N GLN A 471 6.56 45.69 5.55
CA GLN A 471 5.32 46.45 5.70
C GLN A 471 4.58 46.59 4.36
N SER A 472 5.31 46.83 3.27
CA SER A 472 4.76 46.94 1.91
C SER A 472 4.60 45.60 1.18
N ALA A 473 5.17 44.51 1.71
CA ALA A 473 5.10 43.20 1.07
C ALA A 473 3.66 42.69 0.93
N SER A 474 3.29 42.17 -0.24
CA SER A 474 2.01 41.50 -0.50
C SER A 474 2.25 40.08 -1.02
N LEU A 475 1.27 39.19 -0.78
CA LEU A 475 1.30 37.85 -1.36
C LEU A 475 0.69 37.89 -2.75
N THR A 476 1.31 37.18 -3.69
CA THR A 476 0.72 36.91 -5.00
C THR A 476 -0.42 35.90 -4.86
N ASP A 477 -1.21 35.75 -5.93
CA ASP A 477 -2.25 34.74 -5.99
C ASP A 477 -1.73 33.32 -5.71
N CYS A 478 -2.64 32.47 -5.24
CA CYS A 478 -2.33 31.09 -4.96
C CYS A 478 -1.90 30.39 -6.25
N ASN A 479 -0.77 29.69 -6.21
CA ASN A 479 -0.29 28.93 -7.35
C ASN A 479 -0.97 27.56 -7.50
N LEU A 480 -2.06 27.32 -6.76
CA LEU A 480 -2.94 26.16 -6.86
C LEU A 480 -4.39 26.63 -6.97
N THR A 481 -5.20 25.89 -7.71
CA THR A 481 -6.65 26.12 -7.81
C THR A 481 -7.36 25.76 -6.49
N LYS A 482 -8.63 26.18 -6.36
CA LYS A 482 -9.44 25.82 -5.18
C LYS A 482 -9.59 24.30 -5.05
N ASP A 483 -9.77 23.58 -6.14
CA ASP A 483 -9.97 22.13 -6.12
C ASP A 483 -8.68 21.39 -5.79
N GLU A 484 -7.53 21.85 -6.29
CA GLU A 484 -6.22 21.35 -5.90
C GLU A 484 -5.92 21.60 -4.42
N LEU A 485 -6.31 22.75 -3.87
CA LEU A 485 -6.20 23.02 -2.42
C LEU A 485 -7.09 22.09 -1.59
N HIS A 486 -8.28 21.74 -2.08
CA HIS A 486 -9.14 20.74 -1.43
C HIS A 486 -8.53 19.34 -1.51
N ALA A 487 -8.02 18.93 -2.68
CA ALA A 487 -7.32 17.66 -2.88
C ALA A 487 -6.09 17.55 -1.96
N LEU A 488 -5.27 18.60 -1.88
CA LEU A 488 -4.12 18.66 -0.97
C LEU A 488 -4.54 18.46 0.50
N ARG A 489 -5.68 19.02 0.91
CA ARG A 489 -6.23 18.81 2.27
C ARG A 489 -6.71 17.37 2.46
N ARG A 490 -7.36 16.76 1.45
CA ARG A 490 -7.78 15.35 1.48
C ARG A 490 -6.57 14.42 1.64
N LEU A 491 -5.57 14.54 0.77
CA LEU A 491 -4.30 13.79 0.83
C LEU A 491 -3.59 13.95 2.17
N ARG A 492 -3.57 15.16 2.72
CA ARG A 492 -2.92 15.43 4.02
C ARG A 492 -3.68 14.82 5.20
N ASN A 493 -4.99 14.74 5.13
CA ASN A 493 -5.84 14.26 6.22
C ASN A 493 -6.10 12.76 6.15
N ASP A 494 -5.76 12.14 5.03
CA ASP A 494 -5.73 10.70 4.86
C ASP A 494 -4.77 10.02 5.84
N LYS A 495 -5.28 9.02 6.57
CA LYS A 495 -4.50 8.21 7.52
C LYS A 495 -4.20 6.81 7.01
N ASP A 496 -4.79 6.40 5.90
CA ASP A 496 -4.70 5.05 5.33
C ASP A 496 -3.62 4.96 4.25
N ILE A 497 -3.12 6.09 3.77
CA ILE A 497 -2.00 6.16 2.82
C ILE A 497 -0.73 6.72 3.45
N VAL A 498 0.41 6.38 2.85
CA VAL A 498 1.71 6.99 3.09
C VAL A 498 2.21 7.58 1.77
N ILE A 499 2.49 8.89 1.78
CA ILE A 499 3.06 9.61 0.65
C ILE A 499 4.54 9.86 0.94
N LEU A 500 5.41 9.43 0.04
CA LEU A 500 6.86 9.57 0.18
C LEU A 500 7.59 9.57 -1.18
N PRO A 501 8.84 10.05 -1.26
CA PRO A 501 9.62 9.88 -2.49
C PRO A 501 10.04 8.42 -2.68
N ALA A 502 10.17 8.00 -3.93
CA ALA A 502 10.87 6.77 -4.28
C ALA A 502 12.38 6.88 -3.98
N ASP A 503 13.03 5.72 -3.84
CA ASP A 503 14.48 5.62 -3.64
C ASP A 503 15.29 6.26 -4.79
N LYS A 504 14.86 6.01 -6.04
CA LYS A 504 15.49 6.52 -7.27
C LYS A 504 14.42 7.16 -8.19
N GLY A 505 14.85 8.00 -9.13
CA GLY A 505 13.99 8.56 -10.19
C GLY A 505 13.10 9.76 -9.81
N ARG A 506 13.19 10.28 -8.58
CA ARG A 506 12.40 11.45 -8.09
C ARG A 506 10.88 11.27 -8.21
N VAL A 507 10.38 10.04 -8.17
CA VAL A 507 8.95 9.70 -8.24
C VAL A 507 8.25 9.92 -6.90
N THR A 508 6.97 10.33 -6.91
CA THR A 508 6.13 10.42 -5.72
C THR A 508 5.39 9.11 -5.61
N VAL A 509 5.52 8.42 -4.48
CA VAL A 509 4.84 7.15 -4.24
C VAL A 509 3.73 7.40 -3.23
N VAL A 510 2.55 6.91 -3.58
CA VAL A 510 1.43 6.73 -2.66
C VAL A 510 1.31 5.25 -2.40
N MET A 511 1.48 4.84 -1.15
CA MET A 511 1.36 3.44 -0.73
C MET A 511 0.25 3.33 0.30
N ASP A 512 -0.42 2.19 0.32
CA ASP A 512 -1.24 1.81 1.46
C ASP A 512 -0.37 1.76 2.74
N LYS A 513 -0.90 2.28 3.85
CA LYS A 513 -0.15 2.37 5.10
C LYS A 513 0.10 1.01 5.71
N LYS A 514 -0.80 0.05 5.54
CA LYS A 514 -0.59 -1.32 6.00
C LYS A 514 0.54 -1.96 5.19
N ASP A 515 0.53 -1.88 3.85
CA ASP A 515 1.65 -2.39 3.02
C ASP A 515 3.00 -1.76 3.40
N TYR A 516 3.03 -0.43 3.62
CA TYR A 516 4.24 0.23 4.11
C TYR A 516 4.69 -0.30 5.47
N THR A 517 3.75 -0.50 6.40
CA THR A 517 4.05 -0.97 7.76
C THR A 517 4.52 -2.42 7.73
N ASP A 518 3.83 -3.31 7.00
CA ASP A 518 4.19 -4.72 6.86
C ASP A 518 5.59 -4.89 6.26
N LYS A 519 5.95 -4.09 5.23
CA LYS A 519 7.30 -4.09 4.65
C LYS A 519 8.36 -3.58 5.61
N MET A 520 8.05 -2.56 6.41
CA MET A 520 8.99 -2.03 7.40
C MET A 520 9.14 -2.97 8.61
N ASP A 521 8.06 -3.60 9.06
CA ASP A 521 8.04 -4.61 10.12
C ASP A 521 8.85 -5.83 9.70
N SER A 522 8.70 -6.30 8.46
CA SER A 522 9.54 -7.36 7.88
C SER A 522 11.04 -7.03 7.98
N LEU A 523 11.44 -5.77 7.73
CA LEU A 523 12.84 -5.34 7.88
C LEU A 523 13.32 -5.32 9.34
N VAL A 524 12.54 -4.73 10.26
CA VAL A 524 13.00 -4.58 11.67
C VAL A 524 12.88 -5.88 12.48
N ASN A 525 12.10 -6.85 12.02
CA ASN A 525 11.96 -8.15 12.65
C ASN A 525 13.03 -9.16 12.22
N ASP A 526 13.93 -8.79 11.29
CA ASP A 526 15.11 -9.58 11.00
C ASP A 526 16.06 -9.60 12.21
N LYS A 527 16.04 -10.73 12.94
CA LYS A 527 16.82 -10.95 14.15
C LYS A 527 18.32 -11.09 13.90
N GLN A 528 18.75 -11.29 12.65
CA GLN A 528 20.17 -11.29 12.31
C GLN A 528 20.73 -9.86 12.23
N THR A 529 19.90 -8.89 11.84
CA THR A 529 20.32 -7.49 11.66
C THR A 529 19.97 -6.61 12.86
N TYR A 530 18.80 -6.81 13.47
CA TYR A 530 18.25 -5.92 14.50
C TYR A 530 17.81 -6.63 15.79
N GLU A 531 18.07 -5.98 16.92
CA GLU A 531 17.64 -6.43 18.25
C GLU A 531 16.68 -5.40 18.87
N PRO A 532 15.49 -5.81 19.33
CA PRO A 532 14.57 -4.91 20.04
C PRO A 532 15.08 -4.57 21.45
N LEU A 533 15.11 -3.29 21.79
CA LEU A 533 15.52 -2.79 23.11
C LEU A 533 14.34 -2.56 24.04
N LYS A 534 14.47 -2.97 25.30
CA LYS A 534 13.43 -2.79 26.34
C LYS A 534 13.23 -1.35 26.79
N ARG A 535 14.26 -0.50 26.66
CA ARG A 535 14.28 0.88 27.15
C ARG A 535 14.96 1.79 26.14
N ASP A 536 14.62 3.07 26.19
CA ASP A 536 15.29 4.10 25.39
C ASP A 536 16.76 4.27 25.85
N PRO A 537 17.77 3.96 25.00
CA PRO A 537 19.18 4.12 25.36
C PRO A 537 19.66 5.58 25.25
N THR A 538 18.85 6.49 24.69
CA THR A 538 19.21 7.88 24.39
C THR A 538 19.80 8.64 25.59
N PRO A 539 19.19 8.62 26.80
CA PRO A 539 19.72 9.36 27.94
C PRO A 539 21.03 8.76 28.49
N ALA A 540 21.18 7.43 28.41
CA ALA A 540 22.40 6.75 28.83
C ALA A 540 23.57 7.09 27.89
N LEU A 541 23.32 7.05 26.58
CA LEU A 541 24.31 7.42 25.57
C LEU A 541 24.73 8.88 25.69
N GLN A 542 23.77 9.80 25.89
CA GLN A 542 24.07 11.22 26.10
C GLN A 542 25.01 11.41 27.30
N ARG A 543 24.75 10.76 28.43
CA ARG A 543 25.61 10.85 29.63
C ARG A 543 27.01 10.32 29.34
N ARG A 544 27.13 9.16 28.69
CA ARG A 544 28.42 8.56 28.32
C ARG A 544 29.23 9.47 27.40
N LEU A 545 28.61 10.00 26.35
CA LEU A 545 29.26 10.94 25.42
C LEU A 545 29.71 12.22 26.14
N ASN A 546 28.81 12.87 26.87
CA ASN A 546 29.12 14.14 27.52
C ASN A 546 30.17 13.98 28.64
N GLY A 547 30.23 12.80 29.29
CA GLY A 547 31.29 12.42 30.22
C GLY A 547 32.65 12.36 29.51
N LYS A 548 32.78 11.55 28.46
CA LYS A 548 34.02 11.47 27.67
C LYS A 548 34.47 12.84 27.13
N LEU A 549 33.55 13.64 26.60
CA LEU A 549 33.88 15.00 26.14
C LEU A 549 34.32 15.93 27.28
N LEU A 550 33.78 15.75 28.49
CA LEU A 550 34.19 16.54 29.65
C LEU A 550 35.60 16.14 30.11
N ASP A 551 35.93 14.85 30.08
CA ASP A 551 37.26 14.37 30.43
C ASP A 551 38.29 14.88 29.41
N LEU A 552 38.00 14.81 28.11
CA LEU A 552 38.86 15.38 27.06
C LEU A 552 39.04 16.89 27.18
N LYS A 553 38.03 17.61 27.70
CA LYS A 553 38.16 19.04 28.00
C LYS A 553 39.07 19.27 29.20
N LYS A 554 38.96 18.44 30.26
CA LYS A 554 39.81 18.55 31.46
C LYS A 554 41.27 18.23 31.16
N THR A 555 41.52 17.31 30.23
CA THR A 555 42.87 16.97 29.76
C THR A 555 43.37 17.89 28.64
N GLU A 556 42.63 18.97 28.35
CA GLU A 556 42.98 19.99 27.34
C GLU A 556 43.19 19.46 25.90
N ILE A 557 42.73 18.25 25.60
CA ILE A 557 42.75 17.69 24.24
C ILE A 557 41.77 18.45 23.34
N ILE A 558 40.64 18.90 23.90
CA ILE A 558 39.67 19.75 23.19
C ILE A 558 39.44 21.06 23.92
N ASP A 559 39.33 22.15 23.14
CA ASP A 559 39.03 23.47 23.68
C ASP A 559 37.55 23.59 24.13
N ILE A 560 37.25 24.69 24.84
CA ILE A 560 35.90 24.96 25.35
C ILE A 560 34.86 25.17 24.24
N GLN A 561 35.25 25.74 23.10
CA GLN A 561 34.36 26.00 21.98
C GLN A 561 33.95 24.69 21.29
N LEU A 562 34.92 23.81 21.06
CA LEU A 562 34.75 22.48 20.51
C LEU A 562 33.93 21.61 21.46
N TYR A 563 34.22 21.64 22.77
CA TYR A 563 33.38 20.96 23.77
C TYR A 563 31.91 21.34 23.65
N TYR A 564 31.58 22.64 23.60
CA TYR A 564 30.18 23.09 23.49
C TYR A 564 29.55 22.77 22.14
N ARG A 565 30.35 22.64 21.08
CA ARG A 565 29.91 22.24 19.75
C ARG A 565 29.57 20.74 19.67
N LEU A 566 30.38 19.89 20.31
CA LEU A 566 30.22 18.43 20.28
C LEU A 566 29.23 17.91 21.33
N ARG A 567 29.12 18.58 22.48
CA ARG A 567 28.24 18.17 23.58
C ARG A 567 26.77 18.14 23.14
N CYS A 568 26.11 17.01 23.38
CA CYS A 568 24.66 16.91 23.17
C CYS A 568 23.90 17.45 24.39
N ARG A 569 23.19 18.57 24.22
CA ARG A 569 22.37 19.19 25.29
C ARG A 569 21.00 18.55 25.43
N VAL A 570 20.34 18.30 24.30
CA VAL A 570 19.00 17.70 24.23
C VAL A 570 19.05 16.56 23.24
N PRO A 571 19.05 15.31 23.71
CA PRO A 571 19.21 14.19 22.82
C PRO A 571 17.84 13.81 22.24
N GLN A 572 17.80 13.50 20.94
CA GLN A 572 16.64 12.93 20.27
C GLN A 572 17.00 11.53 19.81
N SER A 573 16.09 10.56 19.96
CA SER A 573 16.35 9.23 19.40
C SER A 573 16.45 9.33 17.87
N ALA A 574 17.39 8.59 17.28
CA ALA A 574 17.44 8.43 15.83
C ALA A 574 16.17 7.71 15.35
N LYS A 575 15.71 8.00 14.12
CA LYS A 575 14.40 7.51 13.62
C LYS A 575 14.53 6.78 12.30
N LEU A 576 14.00 5.55 12.23
CA LEU A 576 13.98 4.76 11.01
C LEU A 576 12.76 5.12 10.14
N TYR A 577 12.97 5.17 8.83
CA TYR A 577 11.92 5.19 7.81
C TYR A 577 12.44 4.53 6.52
N GLY A 578 11.55 3.97 5.72
CA GLY A 578 11.89 3.35 4.44
C GLY A 578 11.56 4.21 3.22
N LEU A 579 12.33 4.06 2.12
CA LEU A 579 11.98 4.54 0.77
C LEU A 579 11.78 3.36 -0.21
N PRO A 580 10.72 3.32 -1.03
CA PRO A 580 10.45 2.19 -1.92
C PRO A 580 11.42 2.16 -3.11
N LYS A 581 12.01 0.99 -3.37
CA LYS A 581 12.87 0.71 -4.52
C LYS A 581 12.03 0.22 -5.71
N LEU A 582 11.35 1.15 -6.40
CA LEU A 582 10.43 0.85 -7.52
C LEU A 582 11.05 0.06 -8.69
N HIS A 583 12.37 0.08 -8.83
CA HIS A 583 13.12 -0.61 -9.88
C HIS A 583 13.49 -2.05 -9.52
N LYS A 584 13.08 -2.55 -8.34
CA LYS A 584 13.35 -3.92 -7.89
C LYS A 584 12.03 -4.70 -7.75
N PRO A 585 12.02 -6.02 -8.04
CA PRO A 585 10.82 -6.85 -7.88
C PRO A 585 10.31 -6.79 -6.44
N ASN A 586 9.00 -6.87 -6.24
CA ASN A 586 8.31 -6.74 -4.94
C ASN A 586 8.45 -5.38 -4.23
N ILE A 587 9.14 -4.40 -4.85
CA ILE A 587 9.31 -3.03 -4.33
C ILE A 587 9.78 -3.04 -2.86
N PRO A 588 11.00 -3.56 -2.58
CA PRO A 588 11.56 -3.57 -1.24
C PRO A 588 11.85 -2.15 -0.75
N MET A 589 11.93 -1.98 0.57
CA MET A 589 12.20 -0.69 1.21
C MET A 589 13.70 -0.48 1.40
N ARG A 590 14.22 0.73 1.15
CA ARG A 590 15.55 1.18 1.59
C ARG A 590 15.43 1.76 3.00
N PRO A 591 15.98 1.12 4.05
CA PRO A 591 15.95 1.67 5.39
C PRO A 591 16.86 2.89 5.50
N ILE A 592 16.36 3.97 6.11
CA ILE A 592 17.14 5.17 6.41
C ILE A 592 16.94 5.55 7.87
N VAL A 593 18.04 5.64 8.61
CA VAL A 593 18.05 6.09 10.01
C VAL A 593 18.41 7.57 10.07
N SER A 594 17.47 8.41 10.50
CA SER A 594 17.69 9.84 10.67
C SER A 594 18.40 10.12 12.00
N PHE A 595 19.72 10.36 11.98
CA PHE A 595 20.52 10.69 13.16
C PHE A 595 20.43 12.16 13.61
N CYS A 596 19.70 13.03 12.89
CA CYS A 596 19.54 14.42 13.29
C CYS A 596 19.02 14.53 14.73
N GLY A 597 19.77 15.23 15.60
CA GLY A 597 19.43 15.40 17.01
C GLY A 597 19.91 14.28 17.94
N SER A 598 20.42 13.17 17.39
CA SER A 598 20.97 12.07 18.21
C SER A 598 22.22 12.49 18.98
N PRO A 599 22.52 11.83 20.12
CA PRO A 599 23.70 12.16 20.93
C PRO A 599 24.99 12.27 20.13
N THR A 600 25.26 11.30 19.25
CA THR A 600 26.52 11.20 18.50
C THR A 600 26.56 12.04 17.23
N TYR A 601 25.47 12.71 16.82
CA TYR A 601 25.38 13.37 15.51
C TYR A 601 26.49 14.41 15.24
N GLN A 602 26.73 15.32 16.19
CA GLN A 602 27.75 16.37 16.03
C GLN A 602 29.17 15.80 16.12
N LEU A 603 29.38 14.82 17.01
CA LEU A 603 30.63 14.09 17.12
C LEU A 603 30.95 13.36 15.80
N SER A 604 30.00 12.59 15.25
CA SER A 604 30.17 11.90 13.97
C SER A 604 30.58 12.86 12.86
N LYS A 605 29.94 14.04 12.75
CA LYS A 605 30.33 15.05 11.74
C LYS A 605 31.76 15.55 11.91
N HIS A 606 32.17 15.77 13.16
CA HIS A 606 33.52 16.23 13.47
C HIS A 606 34.55 15.15 13.12
N LEU A 607 34.31 13.90 13.54
CA LEU A 607 35.15 12.75 13.20
C LEU A 607 35.22 12.53 11.69
N THR A 608 34.12 12.69 10.94
CA THR A 608 34.14 12.58 9.48
C THR A 608 35.14 13.55 8.85
N ASN A 609 35.29 14.78 9.38
CA ASN A 609 36.25 15.73 8.83
C ASN A 609 37.70 15.34 9.13
N ILE A 610 37.95 14.68 10.26
CA ILE A 610 39.28 14.18 10.63
C ILE A 610 39.62 12.94 9.79
N LEU A 611 38.73 11.94 9.77
CA LEU A 611 38.94 10.67 9.08
C LEU A 611 39.03 10.80 7.56
N LYS A 612 38.42 11.84 6.97
CA LYS A 612 38.56 12.13 5.53
C LYS A 612 40.01 12.34 5.09
N LEU A 613 40.89 12.73 6.00
CA LEU A 613 42.32 12.87 5.72
C LEU A 613 43.04 11.53 5.57
N LEU A 614 42.46 10.44 6.12
CA LEU A 614 43.00 9.09 6.05
C LEU A 614 42.58 8.34 4.78
N THR A 615 41.47 8.76 4.15
CA THR A 615 41.07 8.15 2.87
C THR A 615 41.96 8.69 1.77
N ASP A 616 42.75 7.81 1.17
CA ASP A 616 43.72 8.24 0.16
C ASP A 616 43.01 8.72 -1.12
N LYS A 617 43.69 9.60 -1.87
CA LYS A 617 43.30 10.00 -3.23
C LYS A 617 43.89 8.99 -4.23
N SER A 618 43.65 7.70 -4.01
CA SER A 618 44.14 6.64 -4.90
C SER A 618 43.70 6.88 -6.34
N ARG A 619 44.47 6.39 -7.33
CA ARG A 619 44.12 6.47 -8.77
C ARG A 619 42.80 5.79 -9.11
N HIS A 620 42.34 4.88 -8.24
CA HIS A 620 41.15 4.07 -8.42
C HIS A 620 39.87 4.76 -7.93
N LYS A 621 39.98 5.76 -7.05
CA LYS A 621 38.83 6.43 -6.45
C LYS A 621 38.31 7.57 -7.31
N LEU A 622 37.03 7.48 -7.66
CA LEU A 622 36.29 8.53 -8.35
C LEU A 622 35.66 9.50 -7.35
N GLN A 623 35.81 10.80 -7.60
CA GLN A 623 35.16 11.86 -6.81
C GLN A 623 33.89 12.39 -7.47
N SER A 624 33.80 12.27 -8.79
CA SER A 624 32.68 12.77 -9.59
C SER A 624 32.59 12.04 -10.92
N THR A 625 31.45 12.20 -11.61
CA THR A 625 31.27 11.76 -12.99
C THR A 625 32.26 12.42 -13.94
N ASP A 626 32.62 13.68 -13.71
CA ASP A 626 33.63 14.41 -14.49
C ASP A 626 34.99 13.68 -14.42
N ASN A 627 35.41 13.26 -13.21
CA ASN A 627 36.64 12.46 -13.02
C ASN A 627 36.58 11.10 -13.72
N PHE A 628 35.41 10.46 -13.71
CA PHE A 628 35.21 9.17 -14.38
C PHE A 628 35.40 9.30 -15.89
N ILE A 629 34.75 10.29 -16.50
CA ILE A 629 34.83 10.55 -17.94
C ILE A 629 36.27 10.86 -18.34
N ASP A 630 36.98 11.67 -17.57
CA ASP A 630 38.39 11.96 -17.83
C ASP A 630 39.30 10.73 -17.69
N ALA A 631 38.98 9.81 -16.79
CA ALA A 631 39.73 8.56 -16.62
C ALA A 631 39.55 7.60 -17.81
N ILE A 632 38.34 7.47 -18.37
CA ILE A 632 38.05 6.51 -19.44
C ILE A 632 38.43 7.00 -20.85
N LYS A 633 38.56 8.32 -21.08
CA LYS A 633 38.86 8.90 -22.40
C LYS A 633 40.10 8.33 -23.10
N LYS A 634 41.10 7.88 -22.33
CA LYS A 634 42.39 7.40 -22.85
C LYS A 634 42.52 5.88 -22.84
N ILE A 635 41.48 5.17 -22.41
CA ILE A 635 41.52 3.73 -22.20
C ILE A 635 41.05 3.03 -23.45
N GLN A 636 41.81 2.02 -23.88
CA GLN A 636 41.40 1.08 -24.90
C GLN A 636 41.10 -0.26 -24.25
N ILE A 637 39.93 -0.83 -24.54
CA ILE A 637 39.52 -2.13 -24.02
C ILE A 637 39.75 -3.19 -25.10
N PRO A 638 40.55 -4.23 -24.85
CA PRO A 638 40.74 -5.33 -25.79
C PRO A 638 39.43 -6.04 -26.19
N ASP A 639 39.41 -6.65 -27.38
CA ASP A 639 38.21 -7.31 -27.93
C ASP A 639 37.75 -8.51 -27.09
N ASP A 640 38.70 -9.22 -26.48
CA ASP A 640 38.50 -10.39 -25.60
C ASP A 640 38.10 -10.02 -24.16
N HIS A 641 38.05 -8.72 -23.85
CA HIS A 641 37.59 -8.20 -22.58
C HIS A 641 36.16 -7.68 -22.68
N LYS A 642 35.46 -7.71 -21.55
CA LYS A 642 34.15 -7.07 -21.36
C LYS A 642 34.19 -6.10 -20.19
N LEU A 643 33.45 -5.00 -20.30
CA LEU A 643 33.20 -4.14 -19.14
C LEU A 643 32.29 -4.86 -18.16
N VAL A 644 32.64 -4.77 -16.88
CA VAL A 644 31.89 -5.34 -15.77
C VAL A 644 31.74 -4.27 -14.69
N SER A 645 30.51 -4.12 -14.20
CA SER A 645 30.18 -3.28 -13.05
C SER A 645 29.93 -4.16 -11.83
N PHE A 646 30.51 -3.81 -10.70
CA PHE A 646 30.31 -4.49 -9.42
C PHE A 646 29.60 -3.55 -8.42
N ASP A 647 28.57 -4.07 -7.75
CA ASP A 647 27.81 -3.39 -6.68
C ASP A 647 27.90 -4.19 -5.37
N VAL A 648 28.07 -3.51 -4.23
CA VAL A 648 28.19 -4.17 -2.92
C VAL A 648 26.80 -4.44 -2.32
N LYS A 649 26.54 -5.70 -1.95
CA LYS A 649 25.30 -6.10 -1.27
C LYS A 649 25.23 -5.46 0.12
N SER A 650 24.31 -4.49 0.25
CA SER A 650 23.95 -3.86 1.53
C SER A 650 25.14 -3.28 2.29
N LEU A 651 26.06 -2.60 1.59
CA LEU A 651 27.35 -2.07 2.10
C LEU A 651 27.30 -1.69 3.59
N PHE A 652 26.48 -0.71 3.96
CA PHE A 652 26.48 -0.18 5.33
C PHE A 652 26.20 -1.20 6.43
N THR A 653 25.28 -2.14 6.24
CA THR A 653 24.99 -3.19 7.24
C THR A 653 26.05 -4.27 7.30
N SER A 654 26.90 -4.36 6.26
CA SER A 654 27.90 -5.40 6.09
C SER A 654 29.33 -4.97 6.48
N ILE A 655 29.55 -3.69 6.82
CA ILE A 655 30.90 -3.19 7.14
C ILE A 655 31.47 -3.90 8.38
N PRO A 656 32.61 -4.60 8.27
CA PRO A 656 33.34 -5.13 9.43
C PRO A 656 34.00 -4.00 10.21
N LEU A 657 33.44 -3.65 11.38
CA LEU A 657 33.93 -2.52 12.18
C LEU A 657 35.37 -2.73 12.67
N GLN A 658 35.84 -3.98 12.79
CA GLN A 658 37.19 -4.31 13.21
C GLN A 658 38.25 -3.79 12.24
N LEU A 659 37.97 -3.76 10.94
CA LEU A 659 38.92 -3.28 9.92
C LEU A 659 39.07 -1.75 9.91
N ALA A 660 38.21 -1.02 10.62
CA ALA A 660 38.17 0.44 10.61
C ALA A 660 38.84 1.08 11.84
N LEU A 661 39.50 0.30 12.69
CA LEU A 661 39.68 0.63 14.10
C LEU A 661 41.14 0.33 14.59
N ASP A 662 42.01 1.37 14.69
CA ASP A 662 43.36 1.39 15.34
C ASP A 662 43.61 2.72 16.13
N TYR A 663 44.49 2.81 17.14
CA TYR A 663 44.32 2.44 18.57
C TYR A 663 43.90 3.59 19.53
N ASP A 664 43.91 4.89 19.19
CA ASP A 664 43.65 5.98 20.20
C ASP A 664 42.53 7.01 19.88
N LEU A 665 42.29 7.41 18.62
CA LEU A 665 41.07 8.15 18.21
C LEU A 665 39.79 7.27 18.25
N MET A 666 40.02 6.02 18.58
CA MET A 666 39.13 4.87 18.59
C MET A 666 37.97 5.01 19.54
N ASP A 667 38.17 5.58 20.72
CA ASP A 667 37.16 5.54 21.76
C ASP A 667 35.88 6.30 21.38
N LEU A 668 36.04 7.48 20.76
CA LEU A 668 34.93 8.29 20.26
C LEU A 668 34.34 7.72 18.97
N LEU A 669 35.18 7.16 18.09
CA LEU A 669 34.73 6.52 16.86
C LEU A 669 33.96 5.24 17.16
N HIS A 670 34.49 4.37 18.00
CA HIS A 670 33.85 3.18 18.55
C HIS A 670 32.53 3.53 19.24
N LEU A 671 32.49 4.61 20.02
CA LEU A 671 31.23 5.11 20.59
C LEU A 671 30.20 5.42 19.48
N CYS A 672 30.59 6.08 18.40
CA CYS A 672 29.70 6.38 17.28
C CYS A 672 29.26 5.13 16.50
N LEU A 673 30.15 4.15 16.30
CA LEU A 673 29.89 2.94 15.50
C LEU A 673 29.12 1.87 16.27
N THR A 674 29.27 1.79 17.59
CA THR A 674 28.56 0.80 18.44
C THR A 674 27.22 1.30 19.00
N SER A 675 26.95 2.61 18.87
CA SER A 675 25.72 3.23 19.37
C SER A 675 24.67 3.41 18.25
N THR A 676 24.55 2.41 17.39
CA THR A 676 23.65 2.37 16.22
C THR A 676 22.25 1.88 16.62
N TYR A 677 21.54 2.67 17.42
CA TYR A 677 20.14 2.40 17.75
C TYR A 677 19.20 3.39 17.04
N PHE A 678 17.93 3.01 16.90
CA PHE A 678 16.89 3.87 16.35
C PHE A 678 15.52 3.52 16.93
N GLN A 679 14.59 4.45 16.76
CA GLN A 679 13.18 4.30 17.09
C GLN A 679 12.37 4.05 15.82
N TYR A 680 11.49 3.06 15.86
CA TYR A 680 10.48 2.79 14.85
C TYR A 680 9.15 2.44 15.54
N ASN A 681 8.08 3.12 15.14
CA ASN A 681 6.73 2.93 15.67
C ASN A 681 6.64 2.89 17.23
N GLY A 682 7.39 3.78 17.89
CA GLY A 682 7.44 3.88 19.35
C GLY A 682 8.39 2.88 20.04
N LYS A 683 8.86 1.84 19.35
CA LYS A 683 9.81 0.85 19.85
C LYS A 683 11.25 1.22 19.50
N HIS A 684 12.21 0.76 20.28
CA HIS A 684 13.64 0.98 20.06
C HIS A 684 14.30 -0.30 19.58
N TYR A 685 15.24 -0.17 18.64
CA TYR A 685 16.00 -1.27 18.07
C TYR A 685 17.47 -0.90 18.02
N LYS A 686 18.35 -1.90 18.15
CA LYS A 686 19.79 -1.78 17.97
C LYS A 686 20.19 -2.55 16.71
N GLN A 687 21.01 -1.94 15.87
CA GLN A 687 21.66 -2.62 14.75
C GLN A 687 22.87 -3.39 15.28
N LEU A 688 22.96 -4.68 14.96
CA LEU A 688 23.97 -5.59 15.50
C LEU A 688 25.32 -5.49 14.77
N HIS A 689 25.28 -5.31 13.46
CA HIS A 689 26.45 -5.33 12.59
C HIS A 689 26.48 -4.14 11.62
N GLY A 690 27.66 -3.79 11.12
CA GLY A 690 27.85 -2.68 10.21
C GLY A 690 27.63 -1.31 10.85
N THR A 691 27.40 -0.32 10.00
CA THR A 691 27.10 1.06 10.37
C THR A 691 25.72 1.46 9.87
N ALA A 692 25.13 2.48 10.49
CA ALA A 692 23.80 2.92 10.10
C ALA A 692 23.85 3.91 8.93
N MET A 693 23.10 3.66 7.85
CA MET A 693 23.11 4.41 6.57
C MET A 693 22.86 5.93 6.66
N GLY A 694 22.42 6.47 7.80
CA GLY A 694 22.27 7.91 8.00
C GLY A 694 23.21 8.55 9.03
N SER A 695 24.18 7.80 9.55
CA SER A 695 25.22 8.35 10.43
C SER A 695 26.25 9.11 9.58
N PRO A 696 26.64 10.35 9.96
CA PRO A 696 27.63 11.12 9.20
C PRO A 696 29.00 10.44 9.02
N VAL A 697 29.39 9.57 9.96
CA VAL A 697 30.70 8.89 9.96
C VAL A 697 30.69 7.60 9.14
N SER A 698 29.51 7.04 8.85
CA SER A 698 29.39 5.78 8.12
C SER A 698 30.03 5.79 6.74
N VAL A 699 29.90 6.90 6.00
CA VAL A 699 30.40 7.01 4.63
C VAL A 699 31.92 6.95 4.57
N VAL A 700 32.61 7.66 5.47
CA VAL A 700 34.08 7.66 5.50
C VAL A 700 34.62 6.32 6.01
N VAL A 701 33.93 5.68 6.95
CA VAL A 701 34.30 4.34 7.44
C VAL A 701 34.11 3.28 6.36
N ALA A 702 33.00 3.35 5.62
CA ALA A 702 32.77 2.47 4.47
C ALA A 702 33.90 2.62 3.44
N GLU A 703 34.30 3.86 3.16
CA GLU A 703 35.37 4.14 2.21
C GLU A 703 36.72 3.56 2.66
N ILE A 704 37.12 3.72 3.93
CA ILE A 704 38.38 3.16 4.46
C ILE A 704 38.39 1.63 4.33
N VAL A 705 37.29 0.97 4.68
CA VAL A 705 37.19 -0.49 4.61
C VAL A 705 37.20 -0.97 3.16
N MET A 706 36.50 -0.29 2.25
CA MET A 706 36.52 -0.62 0.83
C MET A 706 37.90 -0.40 0.20
N GLN A 707 38.65 0.62 0.63
CA GLN A 707 40.05 0.82 0.20
C GLN A 707 40.96 -0.34 0.62
N ASN A 708 40.82 -0.84 1.84
CA ASN A 708 41.61 -1.99 2.29
C ASN A 708 41.26 -3.27 1.50
N ILE A 709 39.96 -3.54 1.30
CA ILE A 709 39.51 -4.73 0.57
C ILE A 709 39.91 -4.65 -0.92
N GLU A 710 39.79 -3.48 -1.56
CA GLU A 710 40.18 -3.34 -2.97
C GLU A 710 41.69 -3.49 -3.17
N GLU A 711 42.52 -2.93 -2.29
CA GLU A 711 43.98 -3.06 -2.36
C GLU A 711 44.40 -4.54 -2.23
N GLN A 712 43.80 -5.27 -1.30
CA GLN A 712 44.04 -6.71 -1.14
C GLN A 712 43.57 -7.51 -2.36
N ALA A 713 42.37 -7.23 -2.87
CA ALA A 713 41.83 -7.90 -4.05
C ALA A 713 42.74 -7.75 -5.27
N LEU A 714 43.17 -6.52 -5.54
CA LEU A 714 44.01 -6.18 -6.70
C LEU A 714 45.45 -6.70 -6.55
N ALA A 715 45.98 -6.75 -5.32
CA ALA A 715 47.33 -7.27 -5.07
C ALA A 715 47.42 -8.81 -5.17
N THR A 716 46.32 -9.52 -4.89
CA THR A 716 46.28 -10.98 -4.85
C THR A 716 45.73 -11.62 -6.12
N TYR A 717 45.09 -10.85 -7.00
CA TYR A 717 44.59 -11.37 -8.27
C TYR A 717 45.75 -11.63 -9.26
N SER A 718 45.71 -12.77 -9.94
CA SER A 718 46.81 -13.24 -10.78
C SER A 718 46.97 -12.49 -12.11
N GLU A 719 45.93 -11.79 -12.56
CA GLU A 719 45.92 -11.07 -13.84
C GLU A 719 45.88 -9.56 -13.65
N THR A 720 46.44 -8.82 -14.61
CA THR A 720 46.40 -7.36 -14.61
C THR A 720 45.10 -6.87 -15.24
N LEU A 721 44.34 -6.07 -14.49
CA LEU A 721 43.12 -5.44 -15.01
C LEU A 721 43.47 -4.18 -15.83
N PRO A 722 42.93 -4.00 -17.05
CA PRO A 722 43.13 -2.79 -17.85
C PRO A 722 42.63 -1.51 -17.16
N LEU A 723 41.61 -1.66 -16.30
CA LEU A 723 40.98 -0.56 -15.59
C LEU A 723 40.34 -1.05 -14.30
N TRP A 724 40.47 -0.28 -13.23
CA TRP A 724 39.67 -0.42 -12.02
C TRP A 724 39.33 0.97 -11.46
N LEU A 725 38.05 1.33 -11.49
CA LEU A 725 37.55 2.61 -10.98
C LEU A 725 36.37 2.38 -10.04
N ARG A 726 36.38 3.03 -8.89
CA ARG A 726 35.34 2.89 -7.85
C ARG A 726 34.80 4.25 -7.41
N TYR A 727 33.48 4.35 -7.34
CA TYR A 727 32.75 5.45 -6.72
C TYR A 727 31.93 4.92 -5.55
N VAL A 728 32.45 5.05 -4.33
CA VAL A 728 31.84 4.50 -3.12
C VAL A 728 31.65 2.97 -3.24
N ASP A 729 30.43 2.48 -3.47
CA ASP A 729 30.04 1.08 -3.69
C ASP A 729 30.12 0.65 -5.16
N ASP A 730 29.85 1.56 -6.10
CA ASP A 730 29.80 1.27 -7.53
C ASP A 730 31.23 1.16 -8.10
N THR A 731 31.59 0.00 -8.66
CA THR A 731 32.90 -0.23 -9.30
C THR A 731 32.74 -0.60 -10.76
N ILE A 732 33.61 -0.10 -11.64
CA ILE A 732 33.69 -0.51 -13.04
C ILE A 732 35.11 -0.96 -13.39
N THR A 733 35.19 -2.06 -14.13
CA THR A 733 36.44 -2.66 -14.59
C THR A 733 36.24 -3.31 -15.95
N ALA A 734 37.34 -3.79 -16.54
CA ALA A 734 37.33 -4.63 -17.73
C ALA A 734 38.03 -5.94 -17.39
N VAL A 735 37.42 -7.07 -17.74
CA VAL A 735 37.93 -8.41 -17.43
C VAL A 735 37.80 -9.27 -18.69
N HIS A 736 38.75 -10.17 -18.92
CA HIS A 736 38.68 -11.15 -20.00
C HIS A 736 37.39 -11.99 -19.89
N GLU A 737 36.70 -12.23 -21.01
CA GLU A 737 35.35 -12.81 -21.01
C GLU A 737 35.24 -14.15 -20.25
N SER A 738 36.25 -15.01 -20.36
CA SER A 738 36.28 -16.30 -19.67
C SER A 738 36.61 -16.22 -18.16
N LYS A 739 37.09 -15.07 -17.67
CA LYS A 739 37.60 -14.88 -16.30
C LYS A 739 36.67 -14.07 -15.41
N ILE A 740 35.53 -13.60 -15.93
CA ILE A 740 34.57 -12.77 -15.19
C ILE A 740 34.02 -13.49 -13.96
N ASP A 741 33.73 -14.79 -14.07
CA ASP A 741 33.22 -15.59 -12.94
C ASP A 741 34.30 -15.82 -11.88
N GLU A 742 35.50 -16.22 -12.30
CA GLU A 742 36.66 -16.40 -11.42
C GLU A 742 37.01 -15.11 -10.66
N PHE A 743 37.09 -13.96 -11.34
CA PHE A 743 37.37 -12.70 -10.69
C PHE A 743 36.26 -12.25 -9.72
N HIS A 744 35.00 -12.55 -10.06
CA HIS A 744 33.88 -12.26 -9.16
C HIS A 744 33.91 -13.13 -7.89
N GLU A 745 34.29 -14.40 -8.01
CA GLU A 745 34.52 -15.29 -6.87
C GLU A 745 35.69 -14.79 -6.02
N HIS A 746 36.83 -14.46 -6.64
CA HIS A 746 38.00 -13.87 -5.97
C HIS A 746 37.65 -12.62 -5.15
N LEU A 747 36.84 -11.71 -5.69
CA LEU A 747 36.36 -10.52 -4.97
C LEU A 747 35.53 -10.86 -3.73
N ASN A 748 34.68 -11.90 -3.82
CA ASN A 748 33.84 -12.33 -2.70
C ASN A 748 34.59 -13.13 -1.63
N GLU A 749 35.75 -13.71 -1.98
CA GLU A 749 36.62 -14.42 -1.04
C GLU A 749 37.43 -13.48 -0.14
N GLN A 750 37.68 -12.24 -0.57
CA GLN A 750 38.48 -11.27 0.20
C GLN A 750 37.87 -10.95 1.56
N ASN A 751 36.54 -11.00 1.69
CA ASN A 751 35.87 -10.71 2.94
C ASN A 751 34.52 -11.43 3.05
N THR A 752 34.34 -12.20 4.12
CA THR A 752 33.09 -12.94 4.37
C THR A 752 31.85 -12.05 4.56
N ASN A 753 32.02 -10.79 4.96
CA ASN A 753 30.90 -9.87 5.18
C ASN A 753 30.57 -9.02 3.94
N ILE A 754 31.57 -8.64 3.14
CA ILE A 754 31.40 -7.80 1.95
C ILE A 754 31.26 -8.68 0.72
N GLN A 755 30.12 -8.59 0.05
CA GLN A 755 29.78 -9.44 -1.09
C GLN A 755 29.33 -8.58 -2.27
N PHE A 756 29.84 -8.89 -3.46
CA PHE A 756 29.60 -8.16 -4.69
C PHE A 756 28.54 -8.86 -5.55
N THR A 757 27.73 -8.07 -6.24
CA THR A 757 26.97 -8.48 -7.43
C THR A 757 27.62 -7.91 -8.67
N LYS A 758 27.46 -8.58 -9.82
CA LYS A 758 28.00 -8.11 -11.10
C LYS A 758 26.92 -7.84 -12.14
N GLU A 759 27.15 -6.82 -12.95
CA GLU A 759 26.45 -6.52 -14.19
C GLU A 759 27.50 -6.52 -15.31
N ILE A 760 27.26 -7.28 -16.39
CA ILE A 760 28.18 -7.41 -17.51
C ILE A 760 27.66 -6.56 -18.67
N GLU A 761 28.55 -5.98 -19.48
CA GLU A 761 28.14 -5.25 -20.67
C GLU A 761 27.26 -6.09 -21.60
N GLU A 762 26.24 -5.46 -22.17
CA GLU A 762 25.36 -6.06 -23.18
C GLU A 762 25.39 -5.20 -24.43
N ASN A 763 25.64 -5.81 -25.59
CA ASN A 763 25.77 -5.10 -26.88
C ASN A 763 26.78 -3.93 -26.82
N GLY A 764 27.90 -4.13 -26.11
CA GLY A 764 28.94 -3.11 -25.91
C GLY A 764 28.49 -1.93 -25.04
N LYS A 765 27.40 -2.05 -24.27
CA LYS A 765 26.85 -0.98 -23.44
C LYS A 765 26.74 -1.40 -21.98
N ILE A 766 27.11 -0.50 -21.07
CA ILE A 766 26.93 -0.70 -19.64
C ILE A 766 26.60 0.63 -18.94
N PRO A 767 25.57 0.68 -18.08
CA PRO A 767 25.30 1.87 -17.27
C PRO A 767 26.28 1.97 -16.10
N PHE A 768 26.88 3.13 -15.89
CA PHE A 768 27.72 3.42 -14.72
C PHE A 768 27.56 4.88 -14.29
N LEU A 769 27.29 5.11 -13.00
CA LEU A 769 26.93 6.43 -12.45
C LEU A 769 25.74 7.07 -13.23
N ASP A 770 25.96 8.26 -13.79
CA ASP A 770 25.00 9.01 -14.61
C ASP A 770 25.24 8.79 -16.12
N CYS A 771 26.12 7.87 -16.50
CA CYS A 771 26.56 7.64 -17.88
C CYS A 771 26.10 6.28 -18.42
N LEU A 772 25.82 6.22 -19.71
CA LEU A 772 25.74 4.99 -20.49
C LEU A 772 27.06 4.90 -21.25
N VAL A 773 27.93 3.99 -20.80
CA VAL A 773 29.22 3.75 -21.43
C VAL A 773 28.96 2.84 -22.63
N THR A 774 29.40 3.26 -23.80
CA THR A 774 29.30 2.50 -25.05
C THR A 774 30.71 2.24 -25.57
N ARG A 775 31.04 0.98 -25.85
CA ARG A 775 32.28 0.56 -26.47
C ARG A 775 32.12 0.57 -27.99
N GLU A 776 32.89 1.43 -28.66
CA GLU A 776 32.95 1.54 -30.12
C GLU A 776 34.41 1.47 -30.57
N ASN A 777 34.76 0.50 -31.40
CA ASN A 777 36.12 0.30 -31.93
C ASN A 777 37.20 0.34 -30.81
N ASN A 778 36.97 -0.40 -29.72
CA ASN A 778 37.83 -0.45 -28.53
C ASN A 778 38.02 0.86 -27.76
N THR A 779 37.27 1.91 -28.10
CA THR A 779 37.20 3.17 -27.36
C THR A 779 35.89 3.29 -26.58
N LEU A 780 35.92 3.99 -25.45
CA LEU A 780 34.75 4.18 -24.59
C LEU A 780 34.15 5.57 -24.82
N ARG A 781 32.88 5.59 -25.22
CA ARG A 781 32.07 6.81 -25.32
C ARG A 781 31.02 6.86 -24.23
N THR A 782 30.57 8.07 -23.90
CA THR A 782 29.53 8.28 -22.89
C THR A 782 28.37 9.10 -23.41
N THR A 783 27.16 8.71 -23.00
CA THR A 783 25.93 9.49 -23.12
C THR A 783 25.19 9.51 -21.78
N VAL A 784 24.22 10.41 -21.62
CA VAL A 784 23.46 10.52 -20.36
C VAL A 784 22.56 9.31 -20.16
N TYR A 785 22.78 8.55 -19.08
CA TYR A 785 21.93 7.42 -18.73
C TYR A 785 20.74 7.85 -17.88
N ARG A 786 19.56 7.32 -18.23
CA ARG A 786 18.33 7.46 -17.46
C ARG A 786 17.78 6.06 -17.20
N LYS A 787 17.56 5.72 -15.92
CA LYS A 787 16.92 4.44 -15.56
C LYS A 787 15.50 4.37 -16.14
N PRO A 788 14.96 3.16 -16.42
CA PRO A 788 13.60 3.00 -16.94
C PRO A 788 12.49 3.66 -16.10
N THR A 789 12.72 3.84 -14.80
CA THR A 789 11.78 4.50 -13.88
C THR A 789 11.90 6.04 -13.85
N HIS A 790 12.69 6.65 -14.75
CA HIS A 790 12.84 8.11 -14.81
C HIS A 790 11.58 8.76 -15.39
N THR A 791 11.05 9.80 -14.75
CA THR A 791 9.78 10.42 -15.16
C THR A 791 9.92 11.77 -15.85
N ASP A 792 11.15 12.25 -16.05
CA ASP A 792 11.45 13.60 -16.55
C ASP A 792 10.80 14.73 -15.73
N ARG A 793 10.46 14.44 -14.47
CA ARG A 793 9.83 15.41 -13.58
C ARG A 793 10.89 16.26 -12.91
N LEU A 794 10.77 17.56 -13.13
CA LEU A 794 11.65 18.59 -12.57
C LEU A 794 10.91 19.42 -11.53
N LEU A 795 11.56 20.47 -11.04
CA LEU A 795 10.87 21.48 -10.25
C LEU A 795 10.03 22.30 -11.22
N ASP A 796 8.70 22.18 -11.14
CA ASP A 796 7.81 22.89 -12.05
C ASP A 796 7.97 24.43 -11.97
N GLN A 797 7.89 25.12 -13.11
CA GLN A 797 8.07 26.58 -13.20
C GLN A 797 6.99 27.36 -12.42
N THR A 798 5.79 26.80 -12.25
CA THR A 798 4.69 27.41 -11.47
C THR A 798 4.90 27.33 -9.96
N SER A 799 5.88 26.54 -9.50
CA SER A 799 6.19 26.37 -8.08
C SER A 799 6.56 27.68 -7.38
N TYR A 800 6.12 27.86 -6.13
CA TYR A 800 6.51 28.99 -5.27
C TYR A 800 7.92 28.84 -4.69
N ASN A 801 8.88 28.49 -5.55
CA ASN A 801 10.30 28.40 -5.21
C ASN A 801 11.05 29.64 -5.70
N PRO A 802 12.20 29.97 -5.08
CA PRO A 802 13.11 30.98 -5.59
C PRO A 802 13.46 30.75 -7.06
N THR A 803 13.50 31.82 -7.85
CA THR A 803 13.90 31.78 -9.25
C THR A 803 15.28 31.14 -9.43
N SER A 804 16.19 31.35 -8.48
CA SER A 804 17.51 30.71 -8.45
C SER A 804 17.42 29.18 -8.43
N HIS A 805 16.49 28.58 -7.68
CA HIS A 805 16.31 27.12 -7.64
C HIS A 805 15.80 26.56 -8.98
N LYS A 806 14.94 27.32 -9.67
CA LYS A 806 14.42 26.97 -10.99
C LYS A 806 15.52 27.08 -12.05
N ALA A 807 16.30 28.16 -12.00
CA ALA A 807 17.47 28.37 -12.86
C ALA A 807 18.54 27.29 -12.65
N THR A 808 18.86 26.93 -11.40
CA THR A 808 19.80 25.85 -11.09
C THR A 808 19.37 24.52 -11.68
N THR A 809 18.06 24.25 -11.78
CA THR A 809 17.57 23.01 -12.40
C THR A 809 17.96 22.94 -13.87
N VAL A 810 17.79 24.04 -14.62
CA VAL A 810 18.22 24.14 -16.04
C VAL A 810 19.74 24.05 -16.15
N ARG A 811 20.48 24.86 -15.38
CA ARG A 811 21.96 24.91 -15.40
C ARG A 811 22.60 23.56 -15.09
N THR A 812 22.07 22.84 -14.11
CA THR A 812 22.68 21.57 -13.68
C THR A 812 22.49 20.48 -14.73
N LEU A 813 21.33 20.42 -15.38
CA LEU A 813 21.06 19.42 -16.41
C LEU A 813 21.80 19.71 -17.71
N THR A 814 21.86 20.97 -18.12
CA THR A 814 22.63 21.40 -19.30
C THR A 814 24.14 21.26 -19.08
N ARG A 815 24.65 21.60 -17.89
CA ARG A 815 26.04 21.31 -17.50
C ARG A 815 26.34 19.81 -17.54
N ARG A 816 25.43 18.98 -17.04
CA ARG A 816 25.60 17.51 -17.08
C ARG A 816 25.66 17.00 -18.52
N ALA A 817 24.78 17.47 -19.40
CA ALA A 817 24.81 17.09 -20.82
C ALA A 817 26.17 17.40 -21.46
N GLN A 818 26.70 18.62 -21.24
CA GLN A 818 28.00 19.03 -21.76
C GLN A 818 29.19 18.25 -21.19
N ILE A 819 29.07 17.73 -19.98
CA ILE A 819 30.14 16.93 -19.37
C ILE A 819 30.07 15.49 -19.87
N VAL A 820 28.87 14.92 -19.93
CA VAL A 820 28.66 13.48 -20.14
C VAL A 820 28.65 13.09 -21.60
N CYS A 821 28.11 13.92 -22.49
CA CYS A 821 28.06 13.61 -23.92
C CYS A 821 29.45 13.80 -24.56
N ASP A 822 29.96 12.73 -25.16
CA ASP A 822 31.30 12.71 -25.77
C ASP A 822 31.35 13.28 -27.20
N SER A 823 30.25 13.22 -27.95
CA SER A 823 30.14 13.75 -29.32
C SER A 823 29.13 14.90 -29.43
N ASP A 824 29.34 15.79 -30.40
CA ASP A 824 28.43 16.90 -30.69
C ASP A 824 27.02 16.41 -31.03
N ASP A 825 26.89 15.33 -31.80
CA ASP A 825 25.58 14.73 -32.13
C ASP A 825 24.84 14.25 -30.87
N SER A 826 25.54 13.52 -29.99
CA SER A 826 24.94 13.05 -28.72
C SER A 826 24.58 14.18 -27.77
N LEU A 827 25.32 15.29 -27.81
CA LEU A 827 25.01 16.51 -27.07
C LEU A 827 23.79 17.23 -27.64
N ILE A 828 23.68 17.33 -28.98
CA ILE A 828 22.51 17.90 -29.65
C ILE A 828 21.24 17.12 -29.31
N ASP A 829 21.29 15.79 -29.37
CA ASP A 829 20.17 14.93 -29.02
C ASP A 829 19.76 15.06 -27.55
N GLU A 830 20.74 15.11 -26.63
CA GLU A 830 20.48 15.31 -25.21
C GLU A 830 19.90 16.71 -24.93
N ILE A 831 20.39 17.77 -25.59
CA ILE A 831 19.85 19.13 -25.46
C ILE A 831 18.42 19.18 -26.00
N LYS A 832 18.14 18.53 -27.14
CA LYS A 832 16.79 18.45 -27.71
C LYS A 832 15.83 17.78 -26.73
N HIS A 833 16.24 16.65 -26.16
CA HIS A 833 15.47 15.98 -25.11
C HIS A 833 15.26 16.90 -23.89
N LEU A 834 16.31 17.56 -23.38
CA LEU A 834 16.21 18.47 -22.23
C LEU A 834 15.23 19.64 -22.49
N ASN A 835 15.24 20.21 -23.70
CA ASN A 835 14.29 21.26 -24.09
C ASN A 835 12.84 20.76 -24.03
N THR A 836 12.57 19.56 -24.57
CA THR A 836 11.25 18.93 -24.45
C THR A 836 10.85 18.73 -22.98
N VAL A 837 11.79 18.28 -22.14
CA VAL A 837 11.57 18.09 -20.70
C VAL A 837 11.28 19.41 -19.98
N PHE A 838 12.03 20.48 -20.27
CA PHE A 838 11.80 21.79 -19.66
C PHE A 838 10.41 22.35 -20.01
N ILE A 839 10.03 22.28 -21.29
CA ILE A 839 8.70 22.72 -21.76
C ILE A 839 7.60 21.93 -21.07
N LYS A 840 7.75 20.59 -20.95
CA LYS A 840 6.81 19.72 -20.22
C LYS A 840 6.66 20.11 -18.73
N ASN A 841 7.66 20.75 -18.12
CA ASN A 841 7.63 21.26 -16.75
C ASN A 841 7.33 22.77 -16.67
N ASN A 842 6.65 23.31 -17.69
CA ASN A 842 6.16 24.70 -17.79
C ASN A 842 7.23 25.79 -17.85
N TYR A 843 8.48 25.44 -18.18
CA TYR A 843 9.51 26.44 -18.43
C TYR A 843 9.32 27.06 -19.81
N ASN A 844 9.39 28.40 -19.88
CA ASN A 844 9.39 29.11 -21.17
C ASN A 844 10.79 29.10 -21.80
N THR A 845 10.84 29.24 -23.12
CA THR A 845 12.05 29.21 -23.94
C THR A 845 13.08 30.25 -23.49
N ASP A 846 12.67 31.49 -23.28
CA ASP A 846 13.57 32.56 -22.84
C ASP A 846 14.26 32.25 -21.50
N PHE A 847 13.53 31.66 -20.56
CA PHE A 847 14.07 31.29 -19.26
C PHE A 847 15.07 30.16 -19.39
N ILE A 848 14.80 29.20 -20.29
CA ILE A 848 15.71 28.10 -20.59
C ILE A 848 17.00 28.69 -21.18
N GLU A 849 16.91 29.47 -22.25
CA GLU A 849 18.06 30.06 -22.95
C GLU A 849 18.93 30.90 -22.01
N ARG A 850 18.34 31.79 -21.20
CA ARG A 850 19.07 32.62 -20.24
C ARG A 850 19.74 31.82 -19.11
N ASN A 851 19.32 30.58 -18.87
CA ASN A 851 19.82 29.74 -17.79
C ASN A 851 20.44 28.43 -18.28
N THR A 852 20.62 28.25 -19.58
CA THR A 852 21.50 27.22 -20.12
C THR A 852 22.90 27.48 -19.59
N TYR A 853 23.55 26.42 -19.12
CA TYR A 853 24.89 26.56 -18.58
C TYR A 853 25.87 26.97 -19.68
N ASN A 854 26.46 28.14 -19.50
CA ASN A 854 27.62 28.61 -20.24
C ASN A 854 28.82 28.46 -19.32
N ARG A 855 29.91 27.89 -19.84
CA ARG A 855 31.16 27.75 -19.09
C ARG A 855 31.60 29.17 -18.68
N PRO A 856 31.65 29.49 -17.37
CA PRO A 856 31.93 30.86 -16.96
C PRO A 856 33.35 31.25 -17.40
N ASN A 857 33.48 32.45 -17.98
CA ASN A 857 34.76 33.16 -17.95
C ASN A 857 34.97 33.58 -16.49
N ASP A 858 36.09 33.14 -15.91
CA ASP A 858 36.46 33.35 -14.52
C ASP A 858 36.15 34.78 -14.08
N SER A 859 35.26 34.95 -13.10
CA SER A 859 35.07 36.26 -12.46
C SER A 859 34.34 36.21 -11.10
N SER A 860 35.06 36.70 -10.10
CA SER A 860 34.63 37.16 -8.77
C SER A 860 34.12 36.10 -7.78
N ASN A 861 35.08 35.49 -7.06
CA ASN A 861 34.82 34.96 -5.72
C ASN A 861 34.50 36.14 -4.77
N ASN A 862 33.24 36.59 -4.74
CA ASN A 862 32.79 37.45 -3.65
C ASN A 862 32.85 36.65 -2.34
N SER A 863 33.82 36.98 -1.48
CA SER A 863 33.90 36.41 -0.15
C SER A 863 32.75 36.98 0.69
N TYR A 864 31.80 36.11 1.07
CA TYR A 864 30.74 36.47 2.01
C TYR A 864 31.23 36.16 3.43
N THR A 865 31.01 37.09 4.36
CA THR A 865 31.39 36.90 5.77
C THR A 865 30.44 35.94 6.48
N THR A 866 29.18 35.91 6.08
CA THR A 866 28.15 35.06 6.70
C THR A 866 26.97 34.82 5.76
N THR A 867 26.07 33.89 6.13
CA THR A 867 24.86 33.57 5.36
C THR A 867 23.60 33.62 6.23
N ALA A 868 22.64 34.47 5.87
CA ALA A 868 21.30 34.48 6.43
C ALA A 868 20.40 33.51 5.64
N THR A 869 19.71 32.59 6.33
CA THR A 869 18.70 31.73 5.69
C THR A 869 17.32 32.26 6.02
N ILE A 870 16.61 32.82 5.04
CA ILE A 870 15.28 33.40 5.24
C ILE A 870 14.20 32.61 4.48
N PRO A 871 12.96 32.56 5.00
CA PRO A 871 11.80 32.09 4.26
C PRO A 871 11.64 32.82 2.92
N TYR A 872 11.27 32.08 1.86
CA TYR A 872 11.04 32.67 0.54
C TYR A 872 9.64 33.28 0.40
N VAL A 873 9.59 34.56 0.04
CA VAL A 873 8.42 35.34 -0.35
C VAL A 873 8.81 36.10 -1.61
N ARG A 874 8.09 35.84 -2.71
CA ARG A 874 8.41 36.39 -4.04
C ARG A 874 8.46 37.92 -3.99
N GLY A 875 9.54 38.51 -4.49
CA GLY A 875 9.75 39.96 -4.54
C GLY A 875 10.32 40.53 -3.24
N THR A 876 9.80 40.09 -2.09
CA THR A 876 10.26 40.53 -0.76
C THR A 876 11.62 39.95 -0.42
N SER A 877 11.82 38.63 -0.54
CA SER A 877 13.05 37.97 -0.14
C SER A 877 14.25 38.34 -1.02
N GLU A 878 14.02 38.62 -2.31
CA GLU A 878 15.05 39.16 -3.21
C GLU A 878 15.44 40.59 -2.84
N THR A 879 14.47 41.40 -2.41
CA THR A 879 14.73 42.76 -1.92
C THR A 879 15.54 42.75 -0.63
N ILE A 880 15.20 41.87 0.32
CA ILE A 880 16.00 41.66 1.53
C ILE A 880 17.42 41.20 1.17
N ALA A 881 17.58 40.28 0.20
CA ALA A 881 18.89 39.87 -0.27
C ALA A 881 19.72 41.04 -0.84
N ARG A 882 19.09 41.97 -1.57
CA ARG A 882 19.76 43.19 -2.06
C ARG A 882 20.13 44.15 -0.94
N ILE A 883 19.33 44.25 0.13
CA ILE A 883 19.64 45.08 1.30
C ILE A 883 20.87 44.54 2.04
N LEU A 884 20.98 43.21 2.18
CA LEU A 884 22.04 42.57 2.96
C LEU A 884 23.36 42.38 2.18
N ARG A 885 23.30 42.34 0.84
CA ARG A 885 24.47 42.10 -0.03
C ARG A 885 25.63 43.09 0.19
N PRO A 886 25.44 44.42 0.32
CA PRO A 886 26.53 45.37 0.56
C PRO A 886 27.32 45.13 1.85
N TYR A 887 26.74 44.40 2.80
CA TYR A 887 27.35 44.09 4.09
C TYR A 887 28.01 42.70 4.12
N ASN A 888 28.29 42.12 2.93
CA ASN A 888 28.87 40.79 2.75
C ASN A 888 28.04 39.65 3.39
N ILE A 889 26.74 39.87 3.59
CA ILE A 889 25.81 38.85 4.08
C ILE A 889 25.12 38.20 2.89
N ARG A 890 25.40 36.91 2.67
CA ARG A 890 24.69 36.11 1.67
C ARG A 890 23.29 35.77 2.16
N VAL A 891 22.30 35.81 1.29
CA VAL A 891 20.95 35.32 1.63
C VAL A 891 20.66 34.01 0.91
N ALA A 892 20.35 32.97 1.68
CA ALA A 892 19.83 31.71 1.20
C ALA A 892 18.31 31.67 1.38
N HIS A 893 17.57 31.47 0.29
CA HIS A 893 16.11 31.45 0.32
C HIS A 893 15.58 30.04 0.59
N LYS A 894 14.68 29.92 1.57
CA LYS A 894 14.09 28.65 1.99
C LYS A 894 12.62 28.55 1.58
N PRO A 895 12.24 27.65 0.66
CA PRO A 895 10.83 27.32 0.41
C PRO A 895 10.16 26.77 1.68
N ILE A 896 8.99 27.28 2.02
CA ILE A 896 8.35 27.04 3.32
C ILE A 896 7.34 25.89 3.25
N PHE A 897 6.50 25.87 2.21
CA PHE A 897 5.33 25.02 2.10
C PHE A 897 5.45 24.04 0.92
N THR A 898 6.54 23.27 0.91
CA THR A 898 6.72 22.20 -0.09
C THR A 898 5.71 21.08 0.12
N LEU A 899 5.24 20.47 -0.97
CA LEU A 899 4.38 19.29 -0.92
C LEU A 899 5.02 18.17 -0.08
N ARG A 900 6.36 18.04 -0.10
CA ARG A 900 7.09 17.13 0.79
C ARG A 900 6.77 17.40 2.26
N ARG A 901 6.88 18.66 2.70
CA ARG A 901 6.63 19.05 4.10
C ARG A 901 5.16 18.86 4.47
N LEU A 902 4.25 19.09 3.53
CA LEU A 902 2.81 19.03 3.76
C LEU A 902 2.27 17.59 3.80
N LEU A 903 2.79 16.70 2.93
CA LEU A 903 2.24 15.37 2.69
C LEU A 903 3.05 14.23 3.32
N THR A 904 4.38 14.34 3.41
CA THR A 904 5.20 13.21 3.88
C THR A 904 5.21 13.08 5.40
N ARG A 905 4.87 11.88 5.93
CA ARG A 905 4.77 11.59 7.37
C ARG A 905 5.52 10.33 7.82
N VAL A 906 6.49 9.89 7.02
CA VAL A 906 7.23 8.63 7.27
C VAL A 906 8.11 8.65 8.51
N LYS A 907 8.60 9.83 8.93
CA LYS A 907 9.36 9.97 10.17
C LYS A 907 8.39 10.16 11.34
N GLY A 908 8.53 9.34 12.38
CA GLY A 908 7.85 9.58 13.65
C GLY A 908 8.10 11.01 14.14
N LYS A 909 7.05 11.77 14.47
CA LYS A 909 7.21 13.14 14.98
C LYS A 909 7.42 13.08 16.48
N ASP A 910 8.40 13.85 16.98
CA ASP A 910 8.46 14.11 18.42
C ASP A 910 7.22 14.89 18.82
N LYS A 911 6.73 14.63 20.02
CA LYS A 911 5.70 15.47 20.62
C LYS A 911 6.22 16.92 20.68
N PRO A 912 5.36 17.92 20.44
CA PRO A 912 5.73 19.34 20.52
C PRO A 912 6.64 19.66 21.71
N GLU A 913 6.25 19.20 22.90
CA GLU A 913 6.92 19.42 24.18
C GLU A 913 8.30 18.77 24.30
N ASP A 914 8.58 17.72 23.53
CA ASP A 914 9.85 16.98 23.56
C ASP A 914 10.91 17.62 22.64
N ARG A 915 10.53 18.59 21.80
CA ARG A 915 11.44 19.22 20.85
C ARG A 915 12.30 20.28 21.54
N PRO A 916 13.60 20.37 21.19
CA PRO A 916 14.45 21.44 21.67
C PRO A 916 14.10 22.77 21.00
N GLY A 917 14.44 23.87 21.68
CA GLY A 917 14.41 25.19 21.08
C GLY A 917 13.01 25.80 21.03
N ALA A 918 12.12 25.44 21.95
CA ALA A 918 10.74 25.93 21.98
C ALA A 918 10.68 27.39 22.48
N VAL A 919 9.83 28.19 21.84
CA VAL A 919 9.24 29.40 22.42
C VAL A 919 7.82 29.03 22.82
N TYR A 920 7.46 29.23 24.08
CA TYR A 920 6.24 28.69 24.68
C TYR A 920 5.46 29.74 25.47
N LYS A 921 4.17 29.48 25.64
CA LYS A 921 3.23 30.31 26.38
C LYS A 921 2.65 29.55 27.56
N ILE A 922 2.52 30.20 28.72
CA ILE A 922 1.87 29.69 29.94
C ILE A 922 0.87 30.74 30.42
N HIS A 923 -0.32 30.32 30.84
CA HIS A 923 -1.35 31.22 31.37
C HIS A 923 -1.36 31.22 32.90
N CYS A 924 -1.74 32.36 33.47
CA CYS A 924 -2.21 32.42 34.84
C CYS A 924 -3.67 31.95 34.89
N SER A 925 -4.04 31.16 35.91
CA SER A 925 -5.43 30.70 36.09
C SER A 925 -6.35 31.83 36.56
N ASP A 926 -5.80 32.78 37.32
CA ASP A 926 -6.59 33.75 38.08
C ASP A 926 -6.59 35.16 37.46
N CYS A 927 -5.82 35.39 36.39
CA CYS A 927 -5.86 36.65 35.65
C CYS A 927 -5.48 36.48 34.18
N GLN A 928 -5.63 37.55 33.39
CA GLN A 928 -5.30 37.56 31.96
C GLN A 928 -3.78 37.56 31.68
N ALA A 929 -2.94 37.45 32.69
CA ALA A 929 -1.50 37.53 32.50
C ALA A 929 -0.95 36.26 31.83
N THR A 930 -0.03 36.46 30.89
CA THR A 930 0.59 35.39 30.12
C THR A 930 2.10 35.46 30.23
N TYR A 931 2.77 34.30 30.29
CA TYR A 931 4.22 34.21 30.27
C TYR A 931 4.66 33.58 28.95
N ILE A 932 5.54 34.27 28.24
CA ILE A 932 6.16 33.84 26.98
C ILE A 932 7.63 33.53 27.25
N GLY A 933 8.02 32.27 27.32
CA GLY A 933 9.42 31.90 27.57
C GLY A 933 10.10 31.27 26.36
N GLU A 934 11.43 31.30 26.32
CA GLU A 934 12.23 30.44 25.45
C GLU A 934 12.95 29.33 26.22
N THR A 935 13.26 28.23 25.54
CA THR A 935 14.15 27.22 26.07
C THR A 935 14.95 26.54 24.96
N GLY A 936 16.27 26.43 25.15
CA GLY A 936 17.11 25.55 24.34
C GLY A 936 16.92 24.06 24.66
N ARG A 937 16.19 23.72 25.73
CA ARG A 937 15.84 22.35 26.15
C ARG A 937 14.46 21.95 25.63
N ASN A 938 13.96 20.78 26.03
CA ASN A 938 12.56 20.42 25.84
C ASN A 938 11.66 21.20 26.83
N LEU A 939 10.39 21.39 26.47
CA LEU A 939 9.44 22.17 27.26
C LEU A 939 9.15 21.49 28.61
N THR A 940 9.02 20.17 28.63
CA THR A 940 8.74 19.39 29.86
C THR A 940 9.77 19.63 30.97
N THR A 941 11.06 19.63 30.61
CA THR A 941 12.14 19.95 31.55
C THR A 941 12.01 21.40 32.02
N ARG A 942 11.73 22.32 31.11
CA ARG A 942 11.60 23.74 31.44
C ARG A 942 10.42 24.03 32.37
N LEU A 943 9.27 23.38 32.16
CA LEU A 943 8.13 23.47 33.07
C LEU A 943 8.46 22.96 34.48
N THR A 944 9.25 21.88 34.57
CA THR A 944 9.71 21.36 35.87
C THR A 944 10.63 22.35 36.59
N GLU A 945 11.52 23.02 35.84
CA GLU A 945 12.36 24.11 36.37
C GLU A 945 11.51 25.27 36.90
N HIS A 946 10.48 25.70 36.15
CA HIS A 946 9.55 26.75 36.61
C HIS A 946 8.78 26.32 37.86
N LYS A 947 8.18 25.12 37.88
CA LYS A 947 7.49 24.58 39.06
C LYS A 947 8.39 24.55 40.29
N ARG A 948 9.66 24.19 40.12
CA ARG A 948 10.65 24.21 41.21
C ARG A 948 10.97 25.64 41.65
N ALA A 949 11.12 26.58 40.72
CA ALA A 949 11.37 27.99 41.03
C ALA A 949 10.20 28.62 41.80
N THR A 950 8.96 28.36 41.36
CA THR A 950 7.74 28.80 42.04
C THR A 950 7.66 28.27 43.47
N LYS A 951 7.93 26.97 43.68
CA LYS A 951 7.97 26.36 45.02
C LYS A 951 9.06 26.94 45.94
N LYS A 952 10.18 27.40 45.36
CA LYS A 952 11.30 27.99 46.10
C LYS A 952 11.16 29.49 46.32
N GLY A 953 10.15 30.12 45.71
CA GLY A 953 10.00 31.57 45.74
C GLY A 953 11.14 32.33 45.04
N ASP A 954 11.69 31.77 43.96
CA ASP A 954 12.82 32.39 43.25
C ASP A 954 12.38 33.65 42.48
N LEU A 955 12.70 34.83 43.03
CA LEU A 955 12.36 36.13 42.44
C LEU A 955 13.06 36.41 41.10
N ASN A 956 14.07 35.62 40.70
CA ASN A 956 14.66 35.72 39.37
C ASN A 956 13.80 35.04 38.29
N ASN A 957 12.76 34.32 38.68
CA ASN A 957 11.82 33.69 37.77
C ASN A 957 10.51 34.48 37.74
N ASN A 958 10.19 35.11 36.62
CA ASN A 958 8.99 35.96 36.51
C ASN A 958 7.67 35.25 36.85
N ILE A 959 7.56 33.95 36.58
CA ILE A 959 6.36 33.17 36.95
C ILE A 959 6.29 33.03 38.47
N ALA A 960 7.43 32.76 39.13
CA ALA A 960 7.50 32.66 40.58
C ALA A 960 7.27 34.02 41.25
N GLU A 961 7.84 35.11 40.72
CA GLU A 961 7.60 36.47 41.19
C GLU A 961 6.12 36.86 41.10
N HIS A 962 5.45 36.55 39.98
CA HIS A 962 4.02 36.78 39.82
C HIS A 962 3.21 35.99 40.86
N HIS A 963 3.44 34.68 40.94
CA HIS A 963 2.78 33.80 41.90
C HIS A 963 2.94 34.30 43.35
N LEU A 964 4.15 34.71 43.75
CA LEU A 964 4.42 35.22 45.09
C LEU A 964 3.75 36.58 45.37
N LYS A 965 3.73 37.49 44.40
CA LYS A 965 3.19 38.84 44.60
C LYS A 965 1.67 38.89 44.58
N THR A 966 1.04 38.03 43.79
CA THR A 966 -0.41 38.07 43.57
C THR A 966 -1.16 36.91 44.23
N ASN A 967 -0.45 35.91 44.77
CA ASN A 967 -1.03 34.64 45.23
C ASN A 967 -1.85 33.89 44.16
N HIS A 968 -1.62 34.20 42.87
CA HIS A 968 -2.33 33.53 41.78
C HIS A 968 -1.75 32.16 41.45
N THR A 969 -2.61 31.26 41.01
CA THR A 969 -2.29 29.92 40.53
C THR A 969 -1.86 29.96 39.07
N ILE A 970 -0.82 29.20 38.74
CA ILE A 970 -0.31 29.07 37.37
C ILE A 970 -0.91 27.83 36.72
N ASP A 971 -1.49 27.99 35.52
CA ASP A 971 -2.00 26.89 34.72
C ASP A 971 -0.86 26.25 33.92
N TRP A 972 -0.19 25.28 34.54
CA TRP A 972 0.90 24.54 33.90
C TRP A 972 0.45 23.66 32.74
N ASP A 973 -0.82 23.27 32.70
CA ASP A 973 -1.37 22.37 31.69
C ASP A 973 -1.77 23.16 30.42
N SER A 974 -1.97 24.48 30.54
CA SER A 974 -2.11 25.41 29.40
C SER A 974 -0.83 25.64 28.59
N ALA A 975 0.29 25.03 28.98
CA ALA A 975 1.58 25.27 28.35
C ALA A 975 1.58 24.87 26.87
N THR A 976 1.78 25.83 25.97
CA THR A 976 1.77 25.59 24.52
C THR A 976 3.04 26.09 23.85
N CYS A 977 3.61 25.32 22.94
CA CYS A 977 4.72 25.78 22.09
C CYS A 977 4.19 26.63 20.93
N LEU A 978 4.61 27.90 20.88
CA LEU A 978 4.26 28.85 19.81
C LEU A 978 5.09 28.60 18.54
N THR A 979 6.40 28.42 18.70
CA THR A 979 7.33 28.16 17.60
C THR A 979 8.60 27.45 18.09
N TYR A 980 9.52 27.12 17.17
CA TYR A 980 10.78 26.45 17.47
C TYR A 980 11.94 27.04 16.69
N SER A 981 13.05 27.30 17.37
CA SER A 981 14.35 27.52 16.74
C SER A 981 15.48 26.97 17.60
N THR A 982 16.41 26.24 17.00
CA THR A 982 17.64 25.81 17.73
C THR A 982 18.66 26.93 17.83
N ASP A 983 18.52 27.98 17.00
CA ASP A 983 19.37 29.16 17.04
C ASP A 983 19.02 30.05 18.24
N TYR A 984 20.02 30.33 19.08
CA TYR A 984 19.82 31.12 20.29
C TYR A 984 19.28 32.52 20.00
N TYR A 985 19.90 33.25 19.05
CA TYR A 985 19.49 34.62 18.75
C TYR A 985 18.11 34.66 18.11
N GLN A 986 17.78 33.70 17.23
CA GLN A 986 16.41 33.61 16.71
C GLN A 986 15.38 33.39 17.82
N ARG A 987 15.65 32.51 18.80
CA ARG A 987 14.72 32.28 19.91
C ARG A 987 14.49 33.51 20.76
N ILE A 988 15.55 34.25 21.09
CA ILE A 988 15.43 35.50 21.87
C ILE A 988 14.60 36.54 21.09
N THR A 989 14.85 36.69 19.79
CA THR A 989 14.05 37.58 18.95
C THR A 989 12.59 37.13 18.87
N LEU A 990 12.32 35.82 18.79
CA LEU A 990 10.97 35.26 18.76
C LEU A 990 10.24 35.42 20.10
N GLU A 991 10.91 35.16 21.23
CA GLU A 991 10.37 35.42 22.57
C GLU A 991 9.95 36.87 22.72
N SER A 992 10.81 37.81 22.31
CA SER A 992 10.51 39.23 22.31
C SER A 992 9.34 39.58 21.36
N TRP A 993 9.33 39.00 20.16
CA TRP A 993 8.25 39.17 19.18
C TRP A 993 6.88 38.77 19.76
N PHE A 994 6.77 37.56 20.31
CA PHE A 994 5.52 37.06 20.88
C PHE A 994 5.15 37.79 22.18
N THR A 995 6.12 38.20 22.99
CA THR A 995 5.87 39.03 24.18
C THR A 995 5.19 40.34 23.81
N ASN A 996 5.62 41.00 22.73
CA ASN A 996 5.02 42.28 22.28
C ASN A 996 3.65 42.11 21.59
N LEU A 997 3.20 40.88 21.31
CA LEU A 997 1.84 40.60 20.84
C LEU A 997 0.83 40.43 21.99
N GLU A 998 1.32 40.23 23.22
CA GLU A 998 0.49 40.01 24.41
C GLU A 998 0.29 41.32 25.16
N GLN A 999 -0.95 41.61 25.57
CA GLN A 999 -1.27 42.86 26.28
C GLN A 999 -0.78 42.86 27.74
N THR A 1000 -0.74 41.69 28.36
CA THR A 1000 -0.49 41.47 29.80
C THR A 1000 0.63 40.45 30.01
N ALA A 1001 1.75 40.62 29.31
CA ALA A 1001 2.90 39.72 29.43
C ALA A 1001 3.62 39.89 30.78
N LEU A 1002 3.92 38.78 31.45
CA LEU A 1002 4.71 38.73 32.69
C LEU A 1002 6.22 38.93 32.46
N ASN A 1003 6.64 39.11 31.21
CA ASN A 1003 8.03 38.99 30.78
C ASN A 1003 8.86 40.26 31.00
N ARG A 1004 10.14 40.05 31.37
CA ARG A 1004 11.23 41.04 31.31
C ARG A 1004 12.24 40.61 30.24
N CYS A 1005 11.76 40.31 29.03
CA CYS A 1005 12.61 39.86 27.92
C CYS A 1005 13.33 41.05 27.25
N GLN A 1006 14.31 40.75 26.39
CA GLN A 1006 14.94 41.79 25.57
C GLN A 1006 13.88 42.53 24.73
N PRO A 1007 13.95 43.86 24.61
CA PRO A 1007 12.99 44.62 23.81
C PRO A 1007 13.17 44.31 22.33
N LEU A 1008 12.05 44.21 21.60
CA LEU A 1008 12.08 44.06 20.16
C LEU A 1008 12.67 45.35 19.58
N PRO A 1009 13.66 45.30 18.66
CA PRO A 1009 14.23 46.49 18.06
C PRO A 1009 13.14 47.43 17.52
N ALA A 1010 13.26 48.72 17.82
CA ALA A 1010 12.21 49.71 17.53
C ALA A 1010 11.71 49.68 16.08
N PRO A 1011 12.56 49.52 15.04
CA PRO A 1011 12.10 49.47 13.65
C PRO A 1011 11.14 48.32 13.33
N TYR A 1012 11.13 47.23 14.12
CA TYR A 1012 10.24 46.08 13.93
C TYR A 1012 8.91 46.20 14.64
N LYS A 1013 8.77 47.07 15.66
CA LYS A 1013 7.51 47.22 16.42
C LYS A 1013 6.32 47.58 15.53
N ARG A 1014 6.54 48.36 14.46
CA ARG A 1014 5.51 48.69 13.46
C ARG A 1014 4.94 47.49 12.70
N LEU A 1015 5.61 46.35 12.72
CA LEU A 1015 5.16 45.13 12.04
C LEU A 1015 4.13 44.34 12.86
N LEU A 1016 4.01 44.61 14.16
CA LEU A 1016 3.14 43.87 15.08
C LEU A 1016 1.64 44.17 14.85
N ASN A 1017 1.31 45.37 14.35
CA ASN A 1017 -0.07 45.82 14.12
C ASN A 1017 -0.67 45.35 12.79
N ARG A 1018 0.11 44.65 11.96
CA ARG A 1018 -0.39 44.09 10.70
C ARG A 1018 -1.29 42.91 11.04
N LYS A 1019 -2.62 43.03 10.79
CA LYS A 1019 -3.59 41.93 11.00
C LYS A 1019 -3.00 40.62 10.46
N GLN A 1020 -2.81 39.66 11.36
CA GLN A 1020 -2.19 38.35 11.12
C GLN A 1020 -2.94 37.50 10.09
#